data_AF-A0A838EK86-F1
#
_entry.id   AF-A0A838EK86-F1
#
_cell.length_a   1.000
_cell.length_b   1.000
_cell.length_c   1.000
_cell.angle_alpha   90.00
_cell.angle_beta   90.00
_cell.angle_gamma   90.00
#
_symmetry.space_group_name_H-M   'P 1'
#
loop_
_entity.id
_entity.type
_entity.pdbx_description
1 polymer ?
#
loop_
_entity_poly.entity_id
_entity_poly.type
_entity_poly.pdbx_seq_one_letter_code
_entity_poly.pdbx_strand_id
1 'polypeptide(L)'
;MISLNSQVSAVFASPSGSPILGAITRTAIPVPSDCVSTDFRPFAVSWYHNSVYVGAICSAESTVTATNTVGNTSKLQAYVLQDLAGSGFLANPVFQFPLNFPRHCATSTLNPLCTSIASANWRPWHPDYAETIPTSFTTYPQPMLTSIAFQKGDLILGMRDRYGNQLGFGMLTPNGKRTVSGIAAGDILRACLKTPGDLSAGWTLENNASCGGVQTGGINNGQGPANGEYYYQDSFSPYHDHVALGSVLQLPGFSELASTVFDPEIVNTGGIRKFDTTTGIKTSSYQIYNPTVAGEFNKANGLGSLVALCQSAPVEIGNRVWFDRNSDGIQGPDEPGIAGVTVHLYASDGTTLLATTTTKADGTYSFPISPYKSYIVKLDYQQDYTKGPLAGLQLTKANQDTVNHVANSKAVLSGPTASKTTLHDPTHAIDLSKMPQISIAPHMPGKNDNDEDIGFKPFAAPQIIAGTVFDDYNQDGIREGREPGINGVVVSAYDSTGTQIATSITGSVSGIVGSYELHMPAGVEDARVQFENIGPHSTQPWLRGFETSNHVGGIPVTFVHHASQGAIVNLGIERPEEYCQNNPNVATNCYITGNQTNTADHVVVRFPYDTSGSTISPTPLATAPQVGTTLGLTYRRSSDSLFASSYIKREAGLKPGGSTGAIYVIQGADNASKTAGSLFVDLNQAFGNNTAGADPHLPANYPLDPNAYDAVGKIGLGGMTLSADEQTLYTINLADKRLYSIALGAAPAIPQVGRITRTDLPTISGCSASDVRPFAVTEHWGDIYVGAVCSAESTLTKALPGGDASKLQAYVLRYMPGSGFAAQPVFTFPLNYSRRCANNAYTLSLPGCKLLFPASWNPWRPTFAMISPNSYPVYPQPMLTGITFDNGDLILGLRDRYGDQAGWNSPPPSGGGNVNGITAGDILRACQRTPGDPESGWTLENNGLCGKVQTAGKDSGRGPGNGKYYYQDSFHPYHDNVGLGGVEQVPGFSTVMASTFDPTNNINTGGARAFNDTDGTTDHGYQVYNSSVPRTFGKTSGLGSVAVLCHSAPIEIGHRVWLDSNKNGIQDADEAGLQGVTVNLYAADGVTLLDSTVTDADGAYYFQIKPYIQYVIKLDNPTDYATSGLLAGAKLTLTGQDLQTFDTDSKAILPQPTSPIGTGNYPQILVSAHTPGQNDEAFDIGLTSIIGNAHV
;
A
#
# COMPACT_ATOMS: atom_id res chain seq x y z
N MET A 1 -44.40 61.16 0.03
CA MET A 1 -43.01 60.92 0.46
C MET A 1 -42.72 61.83 1.63
N ILE A 2 -42.69 61.30 2.86
CA ILE A 2 -42.12 62.02 4.01
C ILE A 2 -40.60 61.80 3.93
N SER A 3 -39.84 62.89 3.86
CA SER A 3 -38.39 62.88 4.04
C SER A 3 -38.10 62.62 5.52
N LEU A 4 -37.84 61.36 5.88
CA LEU A 4 -37.20 61.00 7.15
C LEU A 4 -35.73 60.69 6.84
N ASN A 5 -34.86 61.65 7.18
CA ASN A 5 -33.42 61.48 7.20
C ASN A 5 -32.99 60.69 8.45
N SER A 6 -31.95 59.87 8.26
CA SER A 6 -31.13 59.14 9.25
C SER A 6 -31.83 58.05 10.10
N GLN A 7 -31.21 56.86 10.05
CA GLN A 7 -31.43 55.64 10.83
C GLN A 7 -32.39 55.76 12.03
N VAL A 8 -33.53 55.07 11.93
CA VAL A 8 -34.38 54.77 13.08
C VAL A 8 -33.99 53.39 13.59
N SER A 9 -33.21 53.33 14.67
CA SER A 9 -33.02 52.10 15.45
C SER A 9 -34.26 51.89 16.32
N ALA A 10 -35.11 50.92 15.96
CA ALA A 10 -36.19 50.47 16.83
C ALA A 10 -35.68 49.35 17.75
N VAL A 11 -35.78 49.55 19.06
CA VAL A 11 -35.42 48.54 20.08
C VAL A 11 -36.62 47.63 20.29
N PHE A 12 -36.51 46.35 19.92
CA PHE A 12 -37.44 45.31 20.35
C PHE A 12 -36.80 44.53 21.51
N ALA A 13 -37.43 44.56 22.68
CA ALA A 13 -36.99 43.77 23.83
C ALA A 13 -37.41 42.31 23.66
N SER A 14 -36.44 41.40 23.65
CA SER A 14 -36.67 39.97 23.88
C SER A 14 -36.85 39.72 25.40
N PRO A 15 -37.68 38.73 25.82
CA PRO A 15 -37.75 38.30 27.22
C PRO A 15 -36.41 37.79 27.80
N SER A 16 -35.37 37.59 26.98
CA SER A 16 -34.05 37.07 27.38
C SER A 16 -32.93 38.12 27.53
N GLY A 17 -33.25 39.42 27.50
CA GLY A 17 -32.33 40.46 28.02
C GLY A 17 -31.06 40.77 27.21
N SER A 18 -30.88 40.27 25.99
CA SER A 18 -29.84 40.75 25.06
C SER A 18 -30.48 41.39 23.81
N PRO A 19 -30.10 42.62 23.42
CA PRO A 19 -30.60 43.24 22.19
C PRO A 19 -29.98 42.55 20.97
N ILE A 20 -30.77 41.85 20.16
CA ILE A 20 -30.33 41.43 18.83
C ILE A 20 -30.44 42.67 17.93
N LEU A 21 -29.34 43.41 17.79
CA LEU A 21 -29.17 44.42 16.76
C LEU A 21 -29.03 43.69 15.40
N GLY A 22 -30.16 43.41 14.76
CA GLY A 22 -30.18 43.10 13.34
C GLY A 22 -30.13 44.38 12.51
N ALA A 23 -29.33 44.41 11.45
CA ALA A 23 -29.34 45.51 10.50
C ALA A 23 -30.70 45.58 9.79
N ILE A 24 -31.43 46.69 9.93
CA ILE A 24 -32.63 46.94 9.13
C ILE A 24 -32.18 47.34 7.73
N THR A 25 -32.45 46.48 6.75
CA THR A 25 -32.19 46.76 5.34
C THR A 25 -33.47 47.29 4.68
N ARG A 26 -33.30 48.26 3.76
CA ARG A 26 -34.40 48.79 2.94
C ARG A 26 -34.16 48.40 1.50
N THR A 27 -35.08 47.62 0.94
CA THR A 27 -35.06 47.25 -0.48
C THR A 27 -36.13 48.02 -1.23
N ALA A 28 -35.77 48.67 -2.35
CA ALA A 28 -36.73 49.36 -3.20
C ALA A 28 -37.54 48.34 -4.02
N ILE A 29 -38.88 48.43 -3.98
CA ILE A 29 -39.76 47.58 -4.79
C ILE A 29 -39.77 48.15 -6.22
N PRO A 30 -39.47 47.34 -7.25
CA PRO A 30 -39.50 47.81 -8.64
C PRO A 30 -40.93 48.10 -9.08
N VAL A 31 -41.11 49.22 -9.79
CA VAL A 31 -42.39 49.57 -10.43
C VAL A 31 -42.46 48.84 -11.78
N PRO A 32 -43.48 48.00 -12.03
CA PRO A 32 -43.67 47.35 -13.32
C PRO A 32 -43.77 48.36 -14.47
N SER A 33 -43.17 48.05 -15.62
CA SER A 33 -43.03 48.98 -16.75
C SER A 33 -44.36 49.43 -17.37
N ASP A 34 -45.42 48.65 -17.19
CA ASP A 34 -46.77 48.93 -17.68
C ASP A 34 -47.63 49.72 -16.68
N CYS A 35 -47.10 50.03 -15.50
CA CYS A 35 -47.75 50.86 -14.49
C CYS A 35 -47.09 52.23 -14.36
N VAL A 36 -47.91 53.28 -14.25
CA VAL A 36 -47.42 54.62 -13.91
C VAL A 36 -46.98 54.61 -12.45
N SER A 37 -45.79 55.13 -12.15
CA SER A 37 -45.23 55.11 -10.80
C SER A 37 -46.11 55.77 -9.73
N THR A 38 -46.89 56.78 -10.10
CA THR A 38 -47.87 57.43 -9.20
C THR A 38 -49.09 56.57 -8.91
N ASP A 39 -49.34 55.50 -9.66
CA ASP A 39 -50.50 54.60 -9.53
C ASP A 39 -50.13 53.25 -8.90
N PHE A 40 -48.84 52.97 -8.71
CA PHE A 40 -48.37 51.72 -8.13
C PHE A 40 -48.58 51.68 -6.61
N ARG A 41 -49.19 50.60 -6.11
CA ARG A 41 -49.58 50.44 -4.70
C ARG A 41 -49.25 49.03 -4.17
N PRO A 42 -48.09 48.82 -3.52
CA PRO A 42 -47.78 47.55 -2.84
C PRO A 42 -48.48 47.46 -1.48
N PHE A 43 -49.04 46.29 -1.15
CA PHE A 43 -49.77 46.06 0.10
C PHE A 43 -49.52 44.69 0.72
N ALA A 44 -49.70 43.59 -0.03
CA ALA A 44 -49.54 42.25 0.51
C ALA A 44 -48.06 41.89 0.67
N VAL A 45 -47.71 41.15 1.73
CA VAL A 45 -46.40 40.53 1.91
C VAL A 45 -46.58 39.10 2.43
N SER A 46 -45.80 38.16 1.90
CA SER A 46 -45.81 36.77 2.33
C SER A 46 -44.41 36.16 2.18
N TRP A 47 -44.05 35.20 3.02
CA TRP A 47 -42.79 34.45 2.91
C TRP A 47 -43.08 33.02 2.48
N TYR A 48 -42.39 32.55 1.45
CA TYR A 48 -42.54 31.18 0.97
C TYR A 48 -41.24 30.70 0.30
N HIS A 49 -40.80 29.49 0.65
CA HIS A 49 -39.62 28.83 0.07
C HIS A 49 -38.39 29.76 -0.05
N ASN A 50 -37.96 30.32 1.08
CA ASN A 50 -36.80 31.22 1.17
C ASN A 50 -36.91 32.52 0.34
N SER A 51 -38.12 33.00 0.05
CA SER A 51 -38.36 34.24 -0.70
C SER A 51 -39.47 35.08 -0.08
N VAL A 52 -39.36 36.41 -0.22
CA VAL A 52 -40.44 37.35 0.09
C VAL A 52 -41.25 37.60 -1.18
N TYR A 53 -42.57 37.49 -1.08
CA TYR A 53 -43.51 37.83 -2.14
C TYR A 53 -44.29 39.08 -1.76
N VAL A 54 -44.38 40.05 -2.68
CA VAL A 54 -45.10 41.31 -2.47
C VAL A 54 -46.22 41.42 -3.49
N GLY A 55 -47.45 41.63 -3.02
CA GLY A 55 -48.61 41.88 -3.86
C GLY A 55 -48.85 43.37 -4.04
N ALA A 56 -49.11 43.81 -5.27
CA ALA A 56 -49.34 45.21 -5.61
C ALA A 56 -50.43 45.38 -6.68
N ILE A 57 -51.02 46.58 -6.72
CA ILE A 57 -52.00 46.99 -7.75
C ILE A 57 -51.48 48.22 -8.50
N CYS A 58 -51.69 48.27 -9.82
CA CYS A 58 -51.74 49.54 -10.56
C CYS A 58 -53.15 50.11 -10.47
N SER A 59 -53.32 51.20 -9.75
CA SER A 59 -54.65 51.73 -9.39
C SER A 59 -55.36 52.46 -10.51
N ALA A 60 -54.65 52.81 -11.59
CA ALA A 60 -55.11 53.68 -12.67
C ALA A 60 -55.67 55.03 -12.19
N GLU A 61 -55.31 55.48 -10.98
CA GLU A 61 -55.80 56.73 -10.37
C GLU A 61 -55.52 57.95 -11.26
N SER A 62 -54.35 57.99 -11.91
CA SER A 62 -53.95 59.05 -12.84
C SER A 62 -54.88 59.20 -14.06
N THR A 63 -55.70 58.20 -14.36
CA THR A 63 -56.65 58.24 -15.48
C THR A 63 -57.98 58.92 -15.13
N VAL A 64 -58.23 59.14 -13.84
CA VAL A 64 -59.40 59.88 -13.34
C VAL A 64 -59.14 61.37 -13.48
N THR A 65 -59.98 62.04 -14.26
CA THR A 65 -59.87 63.49 -14.51
C THR A 65 -61.23 64.16 -14.38
N ALA A 66 -61.26 65.49 -14.31
CA ALA A 66 -62.52 66.25 -14.25
C ALA A 66 -63.50 65.93 -15.40
N THR A 67 -63.00 65.51 -16.56
CA THR A 67 -63.79 65.13 -17.75
C THR A 67 -63.97 63.60 -17.91
N ASN A 68 -63.21 62.79 -17.17
CA ASN A 68 -63.35 61.33 -17.12
C ASN A 68 -63.36 60.86 -15.66
N THR A 69 -64.52 60.98 -15.01
CA THR A 69 -64.72 60.70 -13.58
C THR A 69 -64.76 59.20 -13.23
N VAL A 70 -64.74 58.32 -14.24
CA VAL A 70 -64.71 56.86 -14.05
C VAL A 70 -63.28 56.30 -14.18
N GLY A 71 -62.38 57.06 -14.80
CA GLY A 71 -61.03 56.60 -15.15
C GLY A 71 -61.04 55.53 -16.24
N ASN A 72 -59.85 55.00 -16.56
CA ASN A 72 -59.66 53.95 -17.55
C ASN A 72 -59.45 52.59 -16.85
N THR A 73 -60.50 51.77 -16.79
CA THR A 73 -60.47 50.43 -16.19
C THR A 73 -59.52 49.47 -16.89
N SER A 74 -59.18 49.70 -18.17
CA SER A 74 -58.22 48.85 -18.90
C SER A 74 -56.78 48.98 -18.41
N LYS A 75 -56.51 49.90 -17.48
CA LYS A 75 -55.20 50.12 -16.85
C LYS A 75 -55.10 49.52 -15.45
N LEU A 76 -56.15 48.87 -14.95
CA LEU A 76 -56.13 48.15 -13.69
C LEU A 76 -55.40 46.82 -13.85
N GLN A 77 -54.31 46.66 -13.10
CA GLN A 77 -53.45 45.48 -13.13
C GLN A 77 -53.07 45.08 -11.70
N ALA A 78 -52.97 43.78 -11.45
CA ALA A 78 -52.41 43.23 -10.22
C ALA A 78 -51.06 42.57 -10.50
N TYR A 79 -50.14 42.64 -9.53
CA TYR A 79 -48.79 42.09 -9.60
C TYR A 79 -48.43 41.33 -8.34
N VAL A 80 -47.61 40.30 -8.50
CA VAL A 80 -46.84 39.65 -7.44
C VAL A 80 -45.36 39.76 -7.81
N LEU A 81 -44.56 40.33 -6.91
CA LEU A 81 -43.12 40.50 -7.04
C LEU A 81 -42.40 39.56 -6.05
N GLN A 82 -41.18 39.14 -6.37
CA GLN A 82 -40.39 38.24 -5.54
C GLN A 82 -39.03 38.88 -5.20
N ASP A 83 -38.61 38.76 -3.94
CA ASP A 83 -37.26 39.05 -3.45
C ASP A 83 -36.62 37.75 -2.93
N LEU A 84 -35.42 37.45 -3.42
CA LEU A 84 -34.68 36.22 -3.12
C LEU A 84 -33.97 36.34 -1.78
N ALA A 85 -34.65 35.96 -0.69
CA ALA A 85 -34.10 35.95 0.67
C ALA A 85 -33.49 37.30 1.13
N GLY A 86 -33.97 38.43 0.62
CA GLY A 86 -33.44 39.76 0.95
C GLY A 86 -32.23 40.20 0.14
N SER A 87 -31.86 39.46 -0.92
CA SER A 87 -30.78 39.83 -1.85
C SER A 87 -31.23 40.80 -2.96
N GLY A 88 -32.54 41.07 -3.08
CA GLY A 88 -33.11 42.03 -4.02
C GLY A 88 -34.31 41.48 -4.80
N PHE A 89 -35.19 42.39 -5.23
CA PHE A 89 -36.33 42.02 -6.08
C PHE A 89 -35.89 41.60 -7.48
N LEU A 90 -36.59 40.60 -8.03
CA LEU A 90 -36.48 40.27 -9.45
C LEU A 90 -36.89 41.47 -10.32
N ALA A 91 -36.26 41.58 -11.49
CA ALA A 91 -36.46 42.70 -12.41
C ALA A 91 -37.90 42.82 -12.92
N ASN A 92 -38.60 41.68 -13.05
CA ASN A 92 -39.98 41.61 -13.51
C ASN A 92 -40.86 40.95 -12.44
N PRO A 93 -42.16 41.30 -12.37
CA PRO A 93 -43.13 40.58 -11.56
C PRO A 93 -43.15 39.08 -11.90
N VAL A 94 -43.24 38.24 -10.88
CA VAL A 94 -43.34 36.78 -11.06
C VAL A 94 -44.75 36.34 -11.45
N PHE A 95 -45.74 37.19 -11.22
CA PHE A 95 -47.09 37.01 -11.71
C PHE A 95 -47.77 38.38 -11.91
N GLN A 96 -48.56 38.51 -12.97
CA GLN A 96 -49.37 39.69 -13.22
C GLN A 96 -50.65 39.33 -13.98
N PHE A 97 -51.76 40.02 -13.69
CA PHE A 97 -53.04 39.78 -14.35
C PHE A 97 -53.92 41.05 -14.39
N PRO A 98 -54.73 41.23 -15.44
CA PRO A 98 -55.65 42.36 -15.54
C PRO A 98 -56.87 42.17 -14.63
N LEU A 99 -57.41 43.27 -14.11
CA LEU A 99 -58.61 43.29 -13.28
C LEU A 99 -59.86 43.65 -14.09
N ASN A 100 -59.94 43.15 -15.33
CA ASN A 100 -60.97 43.47 -16.31
C ASN A 100 -62.06 42.40 -16.41
N PHE A 101 -62.36 41.72 -15.31
CA PHE A 101 -63.41 40.71 -15.20
C PHE A 101 -64.52 41.18 -14.24
N PRO A 102 -65.75 40.70 -14.44
CA PRO A 102 -66.84 40.98 -13.51
C PRO A 102 -66.66 40.17 -12.22
N ARG A 103 -66.76 40.84 -11.08
CA ARG A 103 -66.90 40.24 -9.75
C ARG A 103 -68.35 40.08 -9.32
N HIS A 104 -69.32 40.34 -10.18
CA HIS A 104 -70.74 40.30 -9.80
C HIS A 104 -71.12 41.28 -8.66
N CYS A 105 -72.37 41.26 -8.21
CA CYS A 105 -72.93 42.33 -7.37
C CYS A 105 -72.78 42.05 -5.88
N ALA A 106 -72.17 42.99 -5.12
CA ALA A 106 -72.13 42.94 -3.66
C ALA A 106 -73.54 42.94 -3.02
N THR A 107 -74.57 43.35 -3.76
CA THR A 107 -75.99 43.28 -3.38
C THR A 107 -76.90 42.96 -4.58
N SER A 108 -77.73 41.91 -4.47
CA SER A 108 -78.86 41.46 -5.32
C SER A 108 -78.74 41.54 -6.86
N THR A 109 -78.90 40.37 -7.52
CA THR A 109 -79.11 40.22 -8.97
C THR A 109 -80.47 40.69 -9.48
N LEU A 110 -81.46 40.82 -8.59
CA LEU A 110 -82.81 41.29 -8.91
C LEU A 110 -82.91 42.83 -8.91
N ASN A 111 -81.84 43.53 -8.51
CA ASN A 111 -81.79 44.98 -8.56
C ASN A 111 -81.38 45.43 -9.99
N PRO A 112 -82.23 46.18 -10.72
CA PRO A 112 -81.90 46.68 -12.06
C PRO A 112 -80.65 47.59 -12.10
N LEU A 113 -80.10 47.97 -10.95
CA LEU A 113 -78.85 48.73 -10.81
C LEU A 113 -77.57 47.87 -10.95
N CYS A 114 -77.68 46.54 -10.95
CA CYS A 114 -76.57 45.57 -11.03
C CYS A 114 -75.84 45.59 -12.40
N THR A 115 -76.37 46.29 -13.41
CA THR A 115 -75.78 46.33 -14.78
C THR A 115 -75.10 47.64 -15.17
N SER A 116 -75.27 48.73 -14.40
CA SER A 116 -74.74 50.03 -14.82
C SER A 116 -73.83 50.69 -13.78
N ILE A 117 -74.10 50.55 -12.48
CA ILE A 117 -73.43 51.38 -11.47
C ILE A 117 -73.21 50.66 -10.12
N ALA A 118 -73.92 49.56 -9.81
CA ALA A 118 -73.71 48.77 -8.59
C ALA A 118 -72.75 47.58 -8.82
N SER A 119 -71.53 47.70 -8.30
CA SER A 119 -70.61 46.62 -7.88
C SER A 119 -70.04 45.59 -8.85
N ALA A 120 -70.50 45.44 -10.11
CA ALA A 120 -70.03 44.30 -10.93
C ALA A 120 -68.54 44.32 -11.32
N ASN A 121 -67.90 45.49 -11.45
CA ASN A 121 -66.52 45.60 -11.97
C ASN A 121 -65.61 46.36 -11.00
N TRP A 122 -64.32 46.04 -11.04
CA TRP A 122 -63.28 46.89 -10.43
C TRP A 122 -63.20 48.27 -11.09
N ARG A 123 -62.92 49.30 -10.30
CA ARG A 123 -62.79 50.69 -10.72
C ARG A 123 -61.41 51.24 -10.38
N PRO A 124 -60.86 52.17 -11.20
CA PRO A 124 -59.71 52.97 -10.83
C PRO A 124 -59.89 53.61 -9.46
N TRP A 125 -58.79 53.79 -8.74
CA TRP A 125 -58.83 54.53 -7.49
C TRP A 125 -59.30 55.96 -7.75
N HIS A 126 -60.26 56.43 -6.96
CA HIS A 126 -60.84 57.75 -7.11
C HIS A 126 -60.36 58.65 -5.97
N PRO A 127 -59.78 59.83 -6.27
CA PRO A 127 -59.25 60.74 -5.24
C PRO A 127 -60.38 61.42 -4.45
N ASP A 128 -61.50 61.73 -5.10
CA ASP A 128 -62.67 62.34 -4.46
C ASP A 128 -63.75 61.31 -4.08
N TYR A 129 -64.69 61.72 -3.23
CA TYR A 129 -65.87 60.91 -2.92
C TYR A 129 -66.79 60.77 -4.14
N ALA A 130 -66.76 59.61 -4.78
CA ALA A 130 -67.62 59.27 -5.90
C ALA A 130 -68.89 58.55 -5.42
N GLU A 131 -70.00 59.28 -5.35
CA GLU A 131 -71.30 58.72 -4.99
C GLU A 131 -72.03 58.22 -6.23
N THR A 132 -72.22 56.92 -6.31
CA THR A 132 -72.78 56.26 -7.50
C THR A 132 -74.28 56.03 -7.41
N ILE A 133 -74.89 55.99 -6.21
CA ILE A 133 -76.32 55.71 -6.02
C ILE A 133 -76.88 56.51 -4.82
N PRO A 134 -78.04 57.19 -4.95
CA PRO A 134 -78.68 57.93 -3.87
C PRO A 134 -79.40 57.04 -2.84
N THR A 135 -78.83 55.89 -2.43
CA THR A 135 -79.39 54.98 -1.39
C THR A 135 -78.65 55.08 -0.05
N SER A 136 -79.21 54.48 1.01
CA SER A 136 -78.58 54.38 2.34
C SER A 136 -77.36 53.44 2.38
N PHE A 137 -77.17 52.62 1.35
CA PHE A 137 -75.97 51.80 1.13
C PHE A 137 -75.26 52.23 -0.17
N THR A 138 -73.92 52.21 -0.17
CA THR A 138 -73.10 52.61 -1.33
C THR A 138 -71.87 51.71 -1.46
N THR A 139 -71.41 51.51 -2.70
CA THR A 139 -70.21 50.74 -3.03
C THR A 139 -69.54 51.32 -4.29
N TYR A 140 -68.21 51.33 -4.31
CA TYR A 140 -67.41 51.79 -5.44
C TYR A 140 -66.12 50.96 -5.48
N PRO A 141 -66.16 49.73 -6.00
CA PRO A 141 -65.09 48.76 -5.75
C PRO A 141 -63.75 49.18 -6.35
N GLN A 142 -62.79 49.49 -5.49
CA GLN A 142 -61.44 49.92 -5.86
C GLN A 142 -60.44 48.86 -5.40
N PRO A 143 -59.73 48.16 -6.30
CA PRO A 143 -58.99 46.97 -5.94
C PRO A 143 -57.76 47.26 -5.07
N MET A 144 -57.53 46.39 -4.09
CA MET A 144 -56.31 46.27 -3.30
C MET A 144 -55.95 44.79 -3.19
N LEU A 145 -54.73 44.41 -3.55
CA LEU A 145 -54.21 43.07 -3.26
C LEU A 145 -53.61 43.09 -1.85
N THR A 146 -54.38 42.65 -0.85
CA THR A 146 -54.02 42.82 0.57
C THR A 146 -53.44 41.59 1.23
N SER A 147 -53.55 40.42 0.60
CA SER A 147 -53.05 39.18 1.18
C SER A 147 -52.63 38.18 0.10
N ILE A 148 -51.53 37.46 0.36
CA ILE A 148 -51.04 36.35 -0.47
C ILE A 148 -50.85 35.13 0.44
N ALA A 149 -51.45 34.02 0.07
CA ALA A 149 -51.22 32.72 0.69
C ALA A 149 -50.81 31.68 -0.35
N PHE A 150 -50.21 30.58 0.10
CA PHE A 150 -49.73 29.51 -0.78
C PHE A 150 -50.38 28.18 -0.42
N GLN A 151 -50.87 27.45 -1.43
CA GLN A 151 -51.33 26.07 -1.28
C GLN A 151 -50.63 25.19 -2.30
N LYS A 152 -49.73 24.31 -1.83
CA LYS A 152 -48.92 23.42 -2.70
C LYS A 152 -48.21 24.19 -3.84
N GLY A 153 -47.80 25.42 -3.56
CA GLY A 153 -47.15 26.32 -4.52
C GLY A 153 -48.10 27.21 -5.34
N ASP A 154 -49.41 26.93 -5.38
CA ASP A 154 -50.40 27.84 -5.99
C ASP A 154 -50.55 29.11 -5.15
N LEU A 155 -50.76 30.24 -5.83
CA LEU A 155 -51.06 31.52 -5.21
C LEU A 155 -52.56 31.63 -4.91
N ILE A 156 -52.88 32.07 -3.69
CA ILE A 156 -54.22 32.48 -3.29
C ILE A 156 -54.14 33.97 -2.94
N LEU A 157 -54.97 34.77 -3.59
CA LEU A 157 -54.90 36.22 -3.61
C LEU A 157 -56.15 36.79 -2.96
N GLY A 158 -55.96 37.44 -1.81
CA GLY A 158 -57.02 38.15 -1.10
C GLY A 158 -57.18 39.57 -1.65
N MET A 159 -58.28 39.82 -2.34
CA MET A 159 -58.60 41.12 -2.91
C MET A 159 -59.54 41.89 -1.99
N ARG A 160 -59.16 43.10 -1.60
CA ARG A 160 -59.96 44.03 -0.80
C ARG A 160 -60.44 45.20 -1.66
N ASP A 161 -61.60 45.72 -1.31
CA ASP A 161 -62.09 47.00 -1.81
C ASP A 161 -61.60 48.18 -0.94
N ARG A 162 -60.86 49.13 -1.52
CA ARG A 162 -60.43 50.37 -0.85
C ARG A 162 -61.61 51.21 -0.38
N TYR A 163 -62.72 51.23 -1.11
CA TYR A 163 -63.87 52.07 -0.76
C TYR A 163 -64.52 51.62 0.55
N GLY A 164 -64.50 50.32 0.85
CA GLY A 164 -64.84 49.77 2.15
C GLY A 164 -63.91 50.22 3.30
N ASN A 165 -62.71 50.73 3.02
CA ASN A 165 -61.85 51.40 4.03
C ASN A 165 -62.16 52.90 4.17
N GLN A 166 -62.81 53.51 3.18
CA GLN A 166 -63.12 54.94 3.16
C GLN A 166 -64.46 55.27 3.81
N LEU A 167 -65.32 54.26 4.00
CA LEU A 167 -66.66 54.38 4.60
C LEU A 167 -66.87 53.35 5.72
N GLY A 168 -67.91 53.56 6.53
CA GLY A 168 -68.32 52.67 7.61
C GLY A 168 -69.84 52.49 7.61
N PHE A 169 -70.41 52.03 8.73
CA PHE A 169 -71.85 51.89 8.90
C PHE A 169 -72.49 53.18 9.39
N GLY A 170 -73.48 53.71 8.66
CA GLY A 170 -74.20 54.90 9.08
C GLY A 170 -73.30 56.14 9.25
N MET A 171 -72.29 56.28 8.38
CA MET A 171 -71.36 57.41 8.40
C MET A 171 -71.89 58.59 7.60
N LEU A 172 -71.64 59.82 8.06
CA LEU A 172 -71.93 61.02 7.28
C LEU A 172 -71.02 61.03 6.03
N THR A 173 -71.58 61.30 4.86
CA THR A 173 -70.82 61.43 3.62
C THR A 173 -69.73 62.49 3.77
N PRO A 174 -68.57 62.37 3.08
CA PRO A 174 -67.49 63.38 3.16
C PRO A 174 -67.92 64.81 2.81
N ASN A 175 -69.00 64.96 2.02
CA ASN A 175 -69.60 66.26 1.69
C ASN A 175 -70.63 66.76 2.73
N GLY A 176 -70.86 66.03 3.82
CA GLY A 176 -71.73 66.39 4.94
C GLY A 176 -73.23 66.30 4.67
N LYS A 177 -73.66 65.83 3.49
CA LYS A 177 -75.05 65.97 3.03
C LYS A 177 -76.01 64.90 3.54
N ARG A 178 -75.54 63.68 3.81
CA ARG A 178 -76.39 62.56 4.27
C ARG A 178 -75.59 61.44 4.92
N THR A 179 -76.30 60.52 5.56
CA THR A 179 -75.70 59.32 6.15
C THR A 179 -75.75 58.15 5.16
N VAL A 180 -74.63 57.44 4.98
CA VAL A 180 -74.50 56.27 4.11
C VAL A 180 -73.75 55.13 4.82
N SER A 181 -74.04 53.90 4.41
CA SER A 181 -73.32 52.70 4.82
C SER A 181 -72.51 52.15 3.66
N GLY A 182 -71.20 52.03 3.84
CA GLY A 182 -70.32 51.40 2.85
C GLY A 182 -70.53 49.89 2.79
N ILE A 183 -70.54 49.31 1.60
CA ILE A 183 -70.46 47.86 1.39
C ILE A 183 -69.14 47.56 0.70
N ALA A 184 -68.29 46.81 1.38
CA ALA A 184 -67.06 46.28 0.80
C ALA A 184 -67.41 45.25 -0.28
N ALA A 185 -66.60 45.22 -1.34
CA ALA A 185 -66.78 44.27 -2.43
C ALA A 185 -65.40 43.69 -2.79
N GLY A 186 -64.89 42.78 -1.95
CA GLY A 186 -63.65 42.06 -2.19
C GLY A 186 -63.82 40.87 -3.13
N ASP A 187 -62.80 40.02 -3.16
CA ASP A 187 -62.75 38.79 -3.95
C ASP A 187 -61.65 37.84 -3.39
N ILE A 188 -61.73 36.55 -3.70
CA ILE A 188 -60.69 35.54 -3.41
C ILE A 188 -60.33 34.83 -4.71
N LEU A 189 -59.14 35.14 -5.24
CA LEU A 189 -58.69 34.57 -6.50
C LEU A 189 -57.62 33.50 -6.26
N ARG A 190 -57.57 32.49 -7.13
CA ARG A 190 -56.49 31.52 -7.20
C ARG A 190 -55.69 31.68 -8.49
N ALA A 191 -54.38 31.52 -8.41
CA ALA A 191 -53.53 31.33 -9.57
C ALA A 191 -52.68 30.08 -9.36
N CYS A 192 -52.80 29.11 -10.26
CA CYS A 192 -52.14 27.82 -10.12
C CYS A 192 -50.80 27.83 -10.81
N LEU A 193 -49.84 27.08 -10.26
CA LEU A 193 -48.56 26.88 -10.91
C LEU A 193 -48.75 26.29 -12.30
N LYS A 194 -47.99 26.79 -13.28
CA LYS A 194 -47.97 26.21 -14.62
C LYS A 194 -47.42 24.79 -14.61
N THR A 195 -46.44 24.53 -13.76
CA THR A 195 -45.83 23.21 -13.55
C THR A 195 -45.84 22.90 -12.05
N PRO A 196 -46.59 21.87 -11.58
CA PRO A 196 -46.65 21.52 -10.16
C PRO A 196 -45.26 21.26 -9.57
N GLY A 197 -44.96 21.91 -8.43
CA GLY A 197 -43.66 21.78 -7.75
C GLY A 197 -42.55 22.68 -8.29
N ASP A 198 -42.74 23.39 -9.41
CA ASP A 198 -41.77 24.29 -10.00
C ASP A 198 -42.26 25.76 -9.97
N LEU A 199 -41.78 26.51 -8.97
CA LEU A 199 -42.10 27.92 -8.80
C LEU A 199 -41.58 28.81 -9.94
N SER A 200 -40.55 28.38 -10.66
CA SER A 200 -39.94 29.17 -11.73
C SER A 200 -40.79 29.19 -13.00
N ALA A 201 -41.67 28.20 -13.19
CA ALA A 201 -42.62 28.15 -14.30
C ALA A 201 -43.67 29.28 -14.26
N GLY A 202 -43.85 29.91 -13.09
CA GLY A 202 -44.84 30.95 -12.85
C GLY A 202 -46.26 30.40 -12.73
N TRP A 203 -47.25 31.31 -12.71
CA TRP A 203 -48.64 30.97 -12.43
C TRP A 203 -49.59 31.35 -13.58
N THR A 204 -50.75 30.70 -13.58
CA THR A 204 -51.90 31.01 -14.44
C THR A 204 -53.09 31.32 -13.54
N LEU A 205 -53.73 32.47 -13.75
CA LEU A 205 -54.96 32.84 -13.01
C LEU A 205 -56.05 31.79 -13.27
N GLU A 206 -56.91 31.57 -12.28
CA GLU A 206 -58.14 30.81 -12.48
C GLU A 206 -58.92 31.33 -13.71
N ASN A 207 -59.57 30.42 -14.42
CA ASN A 207 -60.28 30.70 -15.65
C ASN A 207 -61.57 29.90 -15.67
N ASN A 208 -62.71 30.56 -15.49
CA ASN A 208 -64.04 29.94 -15.39
C ASN A 208 -64.08 28.82 -14.32
N ALA A 209 -63.70 29.17 -13.09
CA ALA A 209 -63.62 28.28 -11.94
C ALA A 209 -62.65 27.09 -12.10
N SER A 210 -61.75 27.15 -13.09
CA SER A 210 -60.72 26.14 -13.30
C SER A 210 -59.31 26.66 -13.02
N CYS A 211 -58.52 25.86 -12.32
CA CYS A 211 -57.14 26.18 -11.95
C CYS A 211 -56.35 24.87 -11.76
N GLY A 212 -55.17 24.74 -12.37
CA GLY A 212 -54.27 23.59 -12.17
C GLY A 212 -54.85 22.24 -12.59
N GLY A 213 -55.77 22.22 -13.56
CA GLY A 213 -56.47 21.00 -14.01
C GLY A 213 -57.67 20.61 -13.15
N VAL A 214 -57.96 21.34 -12.07
CA VAL A 214 -59.17 21.17 -11.26
C VAL A 214 -60.21 22.21 -11.70
N GLN A 215 -61.48 21.79 -11.80
CA GLN A 215 -62.61 22.69 -12.05
C GLN A 215 -63.62 22.54 -10.92
N THR A 216 -64.02 23.66 -10.31
CA THR A 216 -64.95 23.68 -9.18
C THR A 216 -66.39 23.89 -9.64
N GLY A 217 -67.34 23.84 -8.70
CA GLY A 217 -68.76 24.06 -8.96
C GLY A 217 -69.11 25.51 -9.37
N GLY A 218 -68.16 26.44 -9.34
CA GLY A 218 -68.35 27.84 -9.75
C GLY A 218 -68.38 28.09 -11.26
N ILE A 219 -68.30 27.04 -12.08
CA ILE A 219 -68.28 27.18 -13.54
C ILE A 219 -69.52 27.92 -14.05
N ASN A 220 -69.30 28.93 -14.90
CA ASN A 220 -70.33 29.77 -15.53
C ASN A 220 -71.29 30.46 -14.52
N ASN A 221 -70.87 30.67 -13.27
CA ASN A 221 -71.70 31.36 -12.27
C ASN A 221 -71.79 32.88 -12.53
N GLY A 222 -71.02 33.41 -13.50
CA GLY A 222 -70.99 34.83 -13.85
C GLY A 222 -70.13 35.68 -12.91
N GLN A 223 -69.29 35.06 -12.09
CA GLN A 223 -68.49 35.67 -11.04
C GLN A 223 -67.01 35.36 -11.30
N GLY A 224 -66.12 36.34 -11.18
CA GLY A 224 -64.68 36.14 -11.34
C GLY A 224 -64.16 36.02 -12.78
N PRO A 225 -62.87 35.67 -12.96
CA PRO A 225 -62.21 35.57 -14.25
C PRO A 225 -62.89 34.59 -15.22
N ALA A 226 -63.16 35.05 -16.45
CA ALA A 226 -63.86 34.30 -17.49
C ALA A 226 -65.23 33.71 -17.07
N ASN A 227 -65.96 34.45 -16.23
CA ASN A 227 -67.33 34.16 -15.78
C ASN A 227 -67.49 32.94 -14.86
N GLY A 228 -66.42 32.52 -14.16
CA GLY A 228 -66.51 31.50 -13.12
C GLY A 228 -65.44 31.69 -12.05
N GLU A 229 -65.83 31.57 -10.78
CA GLU A 229 -64.98 31.80 -9.61
C GLU A 229 -64.56 30.47 -8.99
N TYR A 230 -63.30 30.33 -8.58
CA TYR A 230 -62.85 29.09 -7.96
C TYR A 230 -63.48 28.89 -6.57
N TYR A 231 -63.54 29.94 -5.74
CA TYR A 231 -64.10 29.93 -4.37
C TYR A 231 -65.56 30.42 -4.30
N TYR A 232 -66.41 29.84 -5.15
CA TYR A 232 -67.76 30.29 -5.51
C TYR A 232 -68.87 30.31 -4.45
N GLN A 233 -68.60 29.93 -3.19
CA GLN A 233 -69.59 29.96 -2.10
C GLN A 233 -69.31 31.06 -1.09
N ASP A 234 -68.77 32.17 -1.58
CA ASP A 234 -68.52 33.37 -0.81
C ASP A 234 -69.75 34.29 -0.72
N SER A 235 -70.94 33.77 -1.06
CA SER A 235 -72.24 34.43 -0.85
C SER A 235 -72.84 34.07 0.51
N PHE A 236 -73.57 35.01 1.12
CA PHE A 236 -74.30 34.76 2.37
C PHE A 236 -75.75 34.32 2.09
N SER A 237 -76.40 34.92 1.11
CA SER A 237 -77.78 34.65 0.71
C SER A 237 -77.97 35.04 -0.77
N PRO A 238 -79.12 34.73 -1.40
CA PRO A 238 -79.42 35.18 -2.78
C PRO A 238 -79.37 36.70 -2.98
N TYR A 239 -79.24 37.47 -1.89
CA TYR A 239 -79.23 38.93 -1.88
C TYR A 239 -77.84 39.53 -1.60
N HIS A 240 -76.86 38.77 -1.07
CA HIS A 240 -75.52 39.26 -0.70
C HIS A 240 -74.43 38.31 -1.24
N ASP A 241 -73.78 38.71 -2.34
CA ASP A 241 -72.67 37.99 -2.95
C ASP A 241 -71.33 38.70 -2.68
N HIS A 242 -70.20 38.01 -2.87
CA HIS A 242 -68.85 38.58 -2.76
C HIS A 242 -68.51 39.17 -1.40
N VAL A 243 -68.72 38.39 -0.35
CA VAL A 243 -68.61 38.88 1.03
C VAL A 243 -67.18 39.01 1.54
N ALA A 244 -66.17 38.70 0.72
CA ALA A 244 -64.77 38.75 1.07
C ALA A 244 -64.28 40.18 1.39
N LEU A 245 -63.46 40.30 2.44
CA LEU A 245 -62.81 41.53 2.89
C LEU A 245 -61.28 41.55 2.58
N GLY A 246 -60.76 40.52 1.91
CA GLY A 246 -59.42 40.51 1.31
C GLY A 246 -58.24 40.03 2.15
N SER A 247 -58.44 39.51 3.37
CA SER A 247 -57.40 38.74 4.07
C SER A 247 -57.59 37.25 3.82
N VAL A 248 -56.53 36.53 3.48
CA VAL A 248 -56.54 35.07 3.31
C VAL A 248 -55.45 34.40 4.16
N LEU A 249 -55.74 33.23 4.72
CA LEU A 249 -54.80 32.43 5.50
C LEU A 249 -54.88 30.96 5.07
N GLN A 250 -53.78 30.43 4.57
CA GLN A 250 -53.60 29.02 4.26
C GLN A 250 -52.50 28.44 5.16
N LEU A 251 -52.80 27.34 5.84
CA LEU A 251 -51.82 26.59 6.61
C LEU A 251 -51.26 25.43 5.79
N PRO A 252 -49.93 25.21 5.77
CA PRO A 252 -49.34 24.04 5.12
C PRO A 252 -49.93 22.74 5.65
N GLY A 253 -50.34 21.84 4.75
CA GLY A 253 -50.93 20.54 5.08
C GLY A 253 -52.43 20.56 5.40
N PHE A 254 -53.06 21.73 5.53
CA PHE A 254 -54.51 21.85 5.73
C PHE A 254 -55.25 21.93 4.38
N SER A 255 -56.44 21.34 4.32
CA SER A 255 -57.30 21.38 3.13
C SER A 255 -58.22 22.60 3.08
N GLU A 256 -58.22 23.45 4.11
CA GLU A 256 -59.09 24.63 4.21
C GLU A 256 -58.30 25.95 4.09
N LEU A 257 -58.86 26.90 3.34
CA LEU A 257 -58.46 28.30 3.25
C LEU A 257 -59.39 29.14 4.12
N ALA A 258 -58.86 30.00 4.99
CA ALA A 258 -59.67 30.97 5.74
C ALA A 258 -59.61 32.36 5.09
N SER A 259 -60.74 33.06 5.04
CA SER A 259 -60.84 34.44 4.56
C SER A 259 -61.72 35.29 5.48
N THR A 260 -61.37 36.55 5.65
CA THR A 260 -62.24 37.53 6.34
C THR A 260 -63.43 37.87 5.46
N VAL A 261 -64.63 37.87 6.04
CA VAL A 261 -65.87 38.18 5.33
C VAL A 261 -66.79 39.08 6.15
N PHE A 262 -67.66 39.83 5.48
CA PHE A 262 -68.89 40.32 6.10
C PHE A 262 -70.01 39.28 5.94
N ASP A 263 -71.06 39.39 6.73
CA ASP A 263 -72.18 38.43 6.76
C ASP A 263 -71.72 36.94 6.80
N PRO A 264 -70.81 36.52 7.72
CA PRO A 264 -70.37 35.13 7.81
C PRO A 264 -71.53 34.15 8.07
N GLU A 265 -72.46 34.53 8.97
CA GLU A 265 -73.59 33.70 9.44
C GLU A 265 -74.90 34.50 9.62
N ILE A 266 -74.82 35.82 9.82
CA ILE A 266 -75.98 36.70 10.01
C ILE A 266 -75.73 37.97 9.18
N VAL A 267 -76.78 38.60 8.65
CA VAL A 267 -76.63 39.89 7.96
C VAL A 267 -76.09 40.96 8.91
N ASN A 268 -75.31 41.89 8.35
CA ASN A 268 -74.69 43.02 9.02
C ASN A 268 -73.55 42.69 9.99
N THR A 269 -72.97 41.50 9.92
CA THR A 269 -71.91 41.06 10.85
C THR A 269 -70.56 40.92 10.15
N GLY A 270 -69.48 40.72 10.91
CA GLY A 270 -68.15 40.43 10.36
C GLY A 270 -67.55 39.19 10.99
N GLY A 271 -66.80 38.43 10.21
CA GLY A 271 -66.11 37.24 10.69
C GLY A 271 -65.20 36.58 9.68
N ILE A 272 -65.03 35.28 9.83
CA ILE A 272 -64.17 34.45 9.01
C ILE A 272 -65.02 33.38 8.33
N ARG A 273 -64.73 33.11 7.06
CA ARG A 273 -65.27 31.98 6.31
C ARG A 273 -64.14 31.08 5.84
N LYS A 274 -64.36 29.78 5.91
CA LYS A 274 -63.43 28.78 5.40
C LYS A 274 -63.94 28.13 4.13
N PHE A 275 -63.02 27.84 3.22
CA PHE A 275 -63.27 27.20 1.95
C PHE A 275 -62.39 25.98 1.78
N ASP A 276 -62.92 24.91 1.21
CA ASP A 276 -62.13 23.76 0.81
C ASP A 276 -61.25 24.15 -0.38
N THR A 277 -59.94 23.94 -0.25
CA THR A 277 -58.95 24.32 -1.25
C THR A 277 -59.00 23.48 -2.52
N THR A 278 -59.71 22.36 -2.54
CA THR A 278 -59.84 21.52 -3.74
C THR A 278 -61.13 21.84 -4.47
N THR A 279 -62.24 21.89 -3.75
CA THR A 279 -63.59 22.01 -4.31
C THR A 279 -64.11 23.44 -4.38
N GLY A 280 -63.49 24.40 -3.68
CA GLY A 280 -63.95 25.80 -3.62
C GLY A 280 -65.19 26.03 -2.76
N ILE A 281 -65.71 24.98 -2.13
CA ILE A 281 -66.95 25.00 -1.34
C ILE A 281 -66.69 25.60 0.04
N LYS A 282 -67.67 26.34 0.57
CA LYS A 282 -67.66 26.81 1.96
C LYS A 282 -67.73 25.63 2.92
N THR A 283 -66.77 25.49 3.83
CA THR A 283 -66.77 24.40 4.84
C THR A 283 -67.35 24.85 6.17
N SER A 284 -67.02 26.07 6.60
CA SER A 284 -67.49 26.63 7.88
C SER A 284 -67.42 28.16 7.87
N SER A 285 -68.10 28.80 8.82
CA SER A 285 -67.93 30.22 9.10
C SER A 285 -67.93 30.46 10.61
N TYR A 286 -67.33 31.57 11.02
CA TYR A 286 -67.22 31.99 12.40
C TYR A 286 -67.43 33.49 12.49
N GLN A 287 -68.42 33.90 13.28
CA GLN A 287 -68.74 35.31 13.45
C GLN A 287 -67.90 35.93 14.57
N ILE A 288 -67.23 37.04 14.27
CA ILE A 288 -66.36 37.76 15.23
C ILE A 288 -67.13 38.87 15.95
N TYR A 289 -67.96 39.64 15.23
CA TYR A 289 -68.76 40.72 15.83
C TYR A 289 -70.18 40.78 15.23
N ASN A 290 -71.12 41.37 15.95
CA ASN A 290 -72.54 41.56 15.56
C ASN A 290 -73.00 42.97 16.01
N PRO A 291 -73.61 43.79 15.14
CA PRO A 291 -73.82 45.22 15.40
C PRO A 291 -75.04 45.51 16.28
N THR A 292 -75.15 44.87 17.45
CA THR A 292 -76.09 45.32 18.49
C THR A 292 -75.56 46.54 19.26
N VAL A 293 -74.36 47.03 18.93
CA VAL A 293 -73.70 48.17 19.59
C VAL A 293 -73.39 49.27 18.56
N ALA A 294 -73.69 50.53 18.90
CA ALA A 294 -73.36 51.68 18.05
C ALA A 294 -71.83 51.87 17.96
N GLY A 295 -71.28 51.95 16.74
CA GLY A 295 -69.86 52.24 16.49
C GLY A 295 -69.06 51.22 15.66
N GLU A 296 -69.69 50.16 15.13
CA GLU A 296 -69.02 49.12 14.33
C GLU A 296 -69.07 49.34 12.80
N PHE A 297 -68.24 48.62 12.04
CA PHE A 297 -68.09 48.78 10.57
C PHE A 297 -69.12 47.98 9.74
N ASN A 298 -69.87 47.05 10.33
CA ASN A 298 -70.93 46.29 9.63
C ASN A 298 -70.39 45.62 8.35
N LYS A 299 -70.96 45.89 7.16
CA LYS A 299 -70.53 45.40 5.83
C LYS A 299 -69.36 46.18 5.19
N ALA A 300 -68.83 47.20 5.86
CA ALA A 300 -67.58 47.82 5.43
C ALA A 300 -66.37 46.97 5.86
N ASN A 301 -65.14 47.43 5.62
CA ASN A 301 -63.94 46.67 5.99
C ASN A 301 -63.64 46.76 7.50
N GLY A 302 -64.36 45.98 8.31
CA GLY A 302 -64.20 45.93 9.76
C GLY A 302 -63.11 44.99 10.29
N LEU A 303 -62.53 44.13 9.45
CA LEU A 303 -61.54 43.13 9.85
C LEU A 303 -60.18 43.32 9.15
N GLY A 304 -59.10 43.02 9.86
CA GLY A 304 -57.71 43.11 9.41
C GLY A 304 -57.15 41.78 8.87
N SER A 305 -55.82 41.61 8.98
CA SER A 305 -55.11 40.40 8.52
C SER A 305 -55.32 39.20 9.46
N LEU A 306 -55.35 38.00 8.89
CA LEU A 306 -55.38 36.72 9.60
C LEU A 306 -53.95 36.19 9.76
N VAL A 307 -53.58 35.82 10.99
CA VAL A 307 -52.29 35.19 11.33
C VAL A 307 -52.54 33.99 12.23
N ALA A 308 -51.87 32.88 11.96
CA ALA A 308 -51.90 31.70 12.83
C ALA A 308 -50.86 31.81 13.95
N LEU A 309 -51.24 31.41 15.17
CA LEU A 309 -50.33 31.33 16.32
C LEU A 309 -49.82 29.90 16.44
N CYS A 310 -48.63 29.64 15.89
CA CYS A 310 -47.99 28.32 15.91
C CYS A 310 -46.88 28.26 16.98
N GLN A 311 -46.70 27.10 17.62
CA GLN A 311 -45.53 26.84 18.46
C GLN A 311 -44.28 26.59 17.60
N SER A 312 -43.09 26.87 18.14
CA SER A 312 -41.84 26.49 17.47
C SER A 312 -41.77 24.97 17.35
N ALA A 313 -41.31 24.48 16.20
CA ALA A 313 -41.07 23.06 16.01
C ALA A 313 -40.02 22.58 17.04
N PRO A 314 -40.25 21.45 17.72
CA PRO A 314 -39.28 20.89 18.65
C PRO A 314 -37.98 20.52 17.91
N VAL A 315 -36.90 20.41 18.67
CA VAL A 315 -35.62 19.88 18.19
C VAL A 315 -35.30 18.65 19.01
N GLU A 316 -34.90 17.58 18.34
CA GLU A 316 -34.39 16.36 18.95
C GLU A 316 -32.91 16.22 18.63
N ILE A 317 -32.11 15.80 19.61
CA ILE A 317 -30.69 15.46 19.43
C ILE A 317 -30.41 14.05 19.92
N GLY A 318 -29.43 13.39 19.32
CA GLY A 318 -28.97 12.05 19.72
C GLY A 318 -28.71 11.19 18.50
N ASN A 319 -28.11 10.01 18.69
CA ASN A 319 -28.10 8.99 17.65
C ASN A 319 -27.84 7.64 18.31
N ARG A 320 -26.59 7.15 18.33
CA ARG A 320 -26.26 5.80 18.74
C ARG A 320 -25.03 5.72 19.66
N VAL A 321 -25.11 4.86 20.67
CA VAL A 321 -23.94 4.32 21.37
C VAL A 321 -23.73 2.90 20.88
N TRP A 322 -22.50 2.55 20.49
CA TRP A 322 -22.27 1.39 19.64
C TRP A 322 -20.88 0.80 19.80
N PHE A 323 -20.76 -0.47 19.44
CA PHE A 323 -19.57 -1.27 19.63
C PHE A 323 -18.77 -1.32 18.33
N ASP A 324 -17.72 -0.51 18.30
CA ASP A 324 -16.75 -0.43 17.22
C ASP A 324 -15.84 -1.66 17.29
N ARG A 325 -16.05 -2.59 16.35
CA ARG A 325 -15.42 -3.90 16.35
C ARG A 325 -14.05 -3.88 15.71
N ASN A 326 -13.85 -3.00 14.73
CA ASN A 326 -12.61 -2.91 13.97
C ASN A 326 -11.72 -1.74 14.46
N SER A 327 -12.19 -0.97 15.43
CA SER A 327 -11.50 0.17 16.06
C SER A 327 -11.18 1.33 15.11
N ASP A 328 -11.93 1.48 14.02
CA ASP A 328 -11.70 2.54 13.02
C ASP A 328 -12.43 3.85 13.33
N GLY A 329 -13.37 3.85 14.29
CA GLY A 329 -14.18 5.01 14.67
C GLY A 329 -15.28 5.40 13.67
N ILE A 330 -15.59 4.55 12.67
CA ILE A 330 -16.54 4.77 11.56
C ILE A 330 -17.63 3.70 11.56
N GLN A 331 -18.90 4.09 11.35
CA GLN A 331 -20.01 3.13 11.37
C GLN A 331 -20.06 2.10 10.25
N GLY A 332 -19.67 0.86 10.57
CA GLY A 332 -19.80 -0.32 9.74
C GLY A 332 -21.14 -1.06 9.88
N PRO A 333 -21.57 -1.79 8.84
CA PRO A 333 -22.83 -2.55 8.84
C PRO A 333 -22.86 -3.71 9.86
N ASP A 334 -21.71 -4.20 10.31
CA ASP A 334 -21.58 -5.34 11.23
C ASP A 334 -21.36 -4.93 12.70
N GLU A 335 -21.54 -3.65 13.03
CA GLU A 335 -21.22 -3.08 14.34
C GLU A 335 -22.50 -2.82 15.17
N PRO A 336 -22.72 -3.57 16.27
CA PRO A 336 -23.96 -3.55 17.01
C PRO A 336 -24.04 -2.32 17.94
N GLY A 337 -25.27 -1.92 18.28
CA GLY A 337 -25.48 -0.91 19.30
C GLY A 337 -25.23 -1.45 20.70
N ILE A 338 -24.82 -0.59 21.63
CA ILE A 338 -24.64 -0.96 23.04
C ILE A 338 -25.88 -0.52 23.79
N ALA A 339 -26.68 -1.50 24.21
CA ALA A 339 -27.92 -1.29 24.94
C ALA A 339 -27.69 -1.03 26.44
N GLY A 340 -28.58 -0.25 27.06
CA GLY A 340 -28.58 -0.06 28.51
C GLY A 340 -27.60 1.00 29.03
N VAL A 341 -26.91 1.73 28.16
CA VAL A 341 -25.95 2.79 28.54
C VAL A 341 -26.73 4.02 29.00
N THR A 342 -26.39 4.55 30.18
CA THR A 342 -26.99 5.77 30.72
C THR A 342 -26.35 7.00 30.06
N VAL A 343 -27.18 7.85 29.45
CA VAL A 343 -26.77 9.07 28.77
C VAL A 343 -27.39 10.28 29.48
N HIS A 344 -26.58 11.30 29.74
CA HIS A 344 -26.99 12.53 30.42
C HIS A 344 -26.93 13.75 29.49
N LEU A 345 -27.96 14.60 29.56
CA LEU A 345 -28.01 15.90 28.88
C LEU A 345 -27.79 17.01 29.90
N TYR A 346 -26.78 17.83 29.68
CA TYR A 346 -26.41 18.99 30.49
C TYR A 346 -26.70 20.31 29.76
N ALA A 347 -26.89 21.38 30.54
CA ALA A 347 -26.83 22.74 30.02
C ALA A 347 -25.41 23.06 29.51
N SER A 348 -25.27 24.17 28.77
CA SER A 348 -23.98 24.61 28.21
C SER A 348 -22.90 24.95 29.25
N ASP A 349 -23.25 25.01 30.54
CA ASP A 349 -22.30 25.16 31.65
C ASP A 349 -21.53 23.86 31.97
N GLY A 350 -21.98 22.72 31.43
CA GLY A 350 -21.37 21.40 31.63
C GLY A 350 -21.61 20.80 33.02
N THR A 351 -22.40 21.43 33.89
CA THR A 351 -22.64 21.00 35.28
C THR A 351 -24.11 20.86 35.63
N THR A 352 -25.01 21.59 34.98
CA THR A 352 -26.45 21.53 35.27
C THR A 352 -27.10 20.41 34.45
N LEU A 353 -27.44 19.29 35.11
CA LEU A 353 -28.15 18.17 34.48
C LEU A 353 -29.60 18.55 34.14
N LEU A 354 -30.00 18.35 32.89
CA LEU A 354 -31.33 18.68 32.37
C LEU A 354 -32.20 17.44 32.13
N ALA A 355 -31.60 16.34 31.65
CA ALA A 355 -32.31 15.10 31.38
C ALA A 355 -31.36 13.89 31.41
N THR A 356 -31.94 12.70 31.57
CA THR A 356 -31.24 11.42 31.51
C THR A 356 -32.06 10.46 30.66
N THR A 357 -31.41 9.66 29.84
CA THR A 357 -32.02 8.56 29.08
C THR A 357 -31.12 7.33 29.10
N THR A 358 -31.62 6.22 28.58
CA THR A 358 -30.85 4.97 28.45
C THR A 358 -30.94 4.48 27.02
N THR A 359 -29.82 4.00 26.46
CA THR A 359 -29.79 3.50 25.08
C THR A 359 -30.68 2.27 24.91
N LYS A 360 -31.35 2.20 23.76
CA LYS A 360 -32.21 1.08 23.36
C LYS A 360 -31.38 -0.13 22.91
N ALA A 361 -32.07 -1.22 22.54
CA ALA A 361 -31.44 -2.46 22.08
C ALA A 361 -30.51 -2.29 20.86
N ASP A 362 -30.79 -1.31 20.00
CA ASP A 362 -29.99 -0.95 18.82
C ASP A 362 -28.92 0.11 19.12
N GLY A 363 -28.75 0.48 20.40
CA GLY A 363 -27.82 1.51 20.86
C GLY A 363 -28.37 2.93 20.79
N THR A 364 -29.59 3.13 20.30
CA THR A 364 -30.09 4.49 20.03
C THR A 364 -30.51 5.24 21.29
N TYR A 365 -30.27 6.55 21.32
CA TYR A 365 -30.71 7.47 22.36
C TYR A 365 -31.11 8.81 21.75
N SER A 366 -32.01 9.54 22.41
CA SER A 366 -32.35 10.90 22.00
C SER A 366 -32.90 11.77 23.14
N PHE A 367 -32.81 13.08 22.96
CA PHE A 367 -33.32 14.10 23.86
C PHE A 367 -34.13 15.16 23.10
N PRO A 368 -35.33 15.52 23.58
CA PRO A 368 -36.00 16.74 23.14
C PRO A 368 -35.30 17.95 23.79
N ILE A 369 -34.88 18.92 22.96
CA ILE A 369 -34.24 20.15 23.40
C ILE A 369 -35.03 21.39 22.97
N SER A 370 -34.76 22.51 23.65
CA SER A 370 -35.28 23.81 23.22
C SER A 370 -34.40 24.36 22.09
N PRO A 371 -34.98 24.88 21.00
CA PRO A 371 -34.20 25.55 19.97
C PRO A 371 -33.47 26.78 20.55
N TYR A 372 -32.40 27.19 19.86
CA TYR A 372 -31.55 28.34 20.18
C TYR A 372 -30.67 28.21 21.44
N LYS A 373 -30.58 27.02 22.04
CA LYS A 373 -29.71 26.75 23.20
C LYS A 373 -28.63 25.73 22.86
N SER A 374 -27.48 25.87 23.53
CA SER A 374 -26.39 24.88 23.50
C SER A 374 -26.52 23.89 24.65
N TYR A 375 -26.01 22.68 24.45
CA TYR A 375 -26.10 21.57 25.38
C TYR A 375 -24.80 20.74 25.40
N ILE A 376 -24.63 19.90 26.42
CA ILE A 376 -23.54 18.92 26.46
C ILE A 376 -24.14 17.55 26.75
N VAL A 377 -23.81 16.55 25.93
CA VAL A 377 -24.16 15.14 26.18
C VAL A 377 -22.98 14.46 26.88
N LYS A 378 -23.22 13.71 27.97
CA LYS A 378 -22.18 13.00 28.74
C LYS A 378 -22.57 11.56 29.05
N LEU A 379 -21.55 10.71 29.12
CA LEU A 379 -21.64 9.34 29.68
C LEU A 379 -20.88 9.29 31.01
N ASP A 380 -21.48 9.79 32.09
CA ASP A 380 -20.81 9.95 33.40
C ASP A 380 -21.32 9.04 34.54
N TYR A 381 -22.06 7.96 34.22
CA TYR A 381 -22.56 7.00 35.21
C TYR A 381 -21.53 5.90 35.54
N GLN A 382 -20.85 6.01 36.67
CA GLN A 382 -19.77 5.11 37.13
C GLN A 382 -20.14 3.61 37.09
N GLN A 383 -21.41 3.26 37.30
CA GLN A 383 -21.84 1.87 37.28
C GLN A 383 -21.74 1.25 35.88
N ASP A 384 -21.94 2.04 34.82
CA ASP A 384 -21.88 1.55 33.44
C ASP A 384 -20.48 1.09 33.05
N TYR A 385 -19.44 1.74 33.58
CA TYR A 385 -18.03 1.42 33.33
C TYR A 385 -17.47 0.35 34.27
N THR A 386 -17.96 0.24 35.51
CA THR A 386 -17.43 -0.73 36.48
C THR A 386 -18.06 -2.11 36.37
N LYS A 387 -19.37 -2.17 36.09
CA LYS A 387 -20.16 -3.43 36.13
C LYS A 387 -21.32 -3.45 35.12
N GLY A 388 -21.50 -2.39 34.34
CA GLY A 388 -22.61 -2.25 33.40
C GLY A 388 -22.18 -2.45 31.95
N PRO A 389 -22.96 -1.94 30.98
CA PRO A 389 -22.79 -2.25 29.56
C PRO A 389 -21.51 -1.72 28.92
N LEU A 390 -20.77 -0.83 29.59
CA LEU A 390 -19.48 -0.30 29.14
C LEU A 390 -18.29 -0.95 29.87
N ALA A 391 -18.52 -1.94 30.74
CA ALA A 391 -17.45 -2.61 31.46
C ALA A 391 -16.53 -3.38 30.51
N GLY A 392 -15.22 -3.14 30.61
CA GLY A 392 -14.23 -3.76 29.71
C GLY A 392 -14.14 -3.13 28.32
N LEU A 393 -14.75 -1.95 28.12
CA LEU A 393 -14.68 -1.18 26.88
C LEU A 393 -13.99 0.17 27.09
N GLN A 394 -13.41 0.73 26.04
CA GLN A 394 -12.82 2.07 25.99
C GLN A 394 -13.35 2.87 24.80
N LEU A 395 -13.27 4.20 24.86
CA LEU A 395 -13.76 5.08 23.80
C LEU A 395 -12.97 4.87 22.49
N THR A 396 -13.66 4.87 21.35
CA THR A 396 -13.01 4.80 20.02
C THR A 396 -12.53 6.17 19.53
N LYS A 397 -11.89 6.22 18.35
CA LYS A 397 -11.42 7.45 17.70
C LYS A 397 -12.61 8.35 17.33
N ALA A 398 -12.47 9.64 17.60
CA ALA A 398 -13.50 10.63 17.25
C ALA A 398 -13.27 11.20 15.84
N ASN A 399 -14.35 11.56 15.14
CA ASN A 399 -14.37 12.32 13.87
C ASN A 399 -13.58 11.69 12.70
N GLN A 400 -13.63 10.36 12.55
CA GLN A 400 -12.82 9.64 11.54
C GLN A 400 -13.42 9.61 10.13
N ASP A 401 -14.74 9.74 9.96
CA ASP A 401 -15.36 9.89 8.63
C ASP A 401 -15.12 11.31 8.10
N THR A 402 -14.26 11.44 7.09
CA THR A 402 -13.88 12.69 6.42
C THR A 402 -14.70 12.99 5.16
N VAL A 403 -15.56 12.07 4.72
CA VAL A 403 -16.28 12.18 3.44
C VAL A 403 -17.68 12.76 3.64
N ASN A 404 -18.43 12.25 4.61
CA ASN A 404 -19.81 12.66 4.86
C ASN A 404 -20.05 13.16 6.30
N HIS A 405 -19.09 12.90 7.20
CA HIS A 405 -19.10 13.27 8.62
C HIS A 405 -20.28 12.76 9.46
N VAL A 406 -21.13 11.85 8.95
CA VAL A 406 -22.38 11.41 9.61
C VAL A 406 -22.35 10.00 10.19
N ALA A 407 -21.25 9.27 10.01
CA ALA A 407 -21.10 7.89 10.49
C ALA A 407 -19.80 7.72 11.27
N ASN A 408 -19.55 8.54 12.28
CA ASN A 408 -18.35 8.43 13.12
C ASN A 408 -18.66 8.73 14.59
N SER A 409 -17.75 8.38 15.51
CA SER A 409 -17.92 8.82 16.90
C SER A 409 -17.59 10.31 17.05
N LYS A 410 -18.41 11.08 17.78
CA LYS A 410 -18.14 12.50 18.11
C LYS A 410 -17.62 12.75 19.52
N ALA A 411 -17.67 11.74 20.38
CA ALA A 411 -17.34 11.89 21.79
C ALA A 411 -15.84 12.06 22.02
N VAL A 412 -15.49 12.96 22.94
CA VAL A 412 -14.12 13.19 23.41
C VAL A 412 -14.07 13.18 24.94
N LEU A 413 -12.90 12.91 25.53
CA LEU A 413 -12.70 13.03 26.99
C LEU A 413 -12.50 14.50 27.39
N SER A 414 -13.00 14.93 28.55
CA SER A 414 -12.90 16.34 29.00
C SER A 414 -11.48 16.78 29.41
N GLY A 415 -10.93 17.84 28.78
CA GLY A 415 -9.72 18.58 29.21
C GLY A 415 -8.96 19.31 28.08
N PRO A 416 -8.22 20.43 28.32
CA PRO A 416 -7.58 21.22 27.25
C PRO A 416 -6.26 20.65 26.70
N THR A 417 -5.68 19.65 27.36
CA THR A 417 -4.44 18.96 26.98
C THR A 417 -4.46 17.62 27.71
N ALA A 418 -4.99 16.58 27.07
CA ALA A 418 -4.95 15.23 27.60
C ALA A 418 -4.49 14.29 26.49
N SER A 419 -3.29 13.73 26.73
CA SER A 419 -2.83 12.46 26.16
C SER A 419 -3.96 11.42 26.19
N LYS A 420 -3.94 10.48 25.24
CA LYS A 420 -4.81 9.29 25.09
C LYS A 420 -4.73 8.32 26.29
N THR A 421 -4.78 8.82 27.53
CA THR A 421 -4.77 8.00 28.74
C THR A 421 -6.16 7.40 28.97
N THR A 422 -6.17 6.08 29.10
CA THR A 422 -7.31 5.18 29.26
C THR A 422 -8.19 5.50 30.46
N LEU A 423 -9.50 5.25 30.34
CA LEU A 423 -10.49 5.31 31.42
C LEU A 423 -10.35 4.17 32.45
N HIS A 424 -9.47 3.21 32.20
CA HIS A 424 -9.27 2.05 33.07
C HIS A 424 -7.79 1.62 33.05
N ASP A 425 -7.08 1.95 34.11
CA ASP A 425 -5.93 1.17 34.57
C ASP A 425 -6.49 0.14 35.58
N PRO A 426 -6.20 -1.16 35.44
CA PRO A 426 -6.65 -2.18 36.39
C PRO A 426 -6.14 -1.96 37.84
N THR A 427 -5.23 -1.00 38.06
CA THR A 427 -4.71 -0.59 39.37
C THR A 427 -5.21 0.78 39.87
N HIS A 428 -5.93 1.58 39.07
CA HIS A 428 -6.42 2.91 39.47
C HIS A 428 -7.95 3.06 39.40
N ALA A 429 -8.51 3.87 40.32
CA ALA A 429 -9.91 4.24 40.35
C ALA A 429 -10.32 5.07 39.12
N ILE A 430 -11.56 4.90 38.65
CA ILE A 430 -12.12 5.67 37.52
C ILE A 430 -11.97 7.17 37.80
N ASP A 431 -11.23 7.86 36.93
CA ASP A 431 -11.12 9.32 36.96
C ASP A 431 -12.38 9.95 36.37
N LEU A 432 -13.33 10.28 37.26
CA LEU A 432 -14.59 10.95 36.91
C LEU A 432 -14.39 12.32 36.24
N SER A 433 -13.17 12.86 36.21
CA SER A 433 -12.87 14.13 35.52
C SER A 433 -12.59 13.99 34.02
N LYS A 434 -12.55 12.77 33.48
CA LYS A 434 -12.26 12.46 32.06
C LYS A 434 -13.39 11.68 31.36
N MET A 435 -14.66 11.95 31.65
CA MET A 435 -15.77 11.21 31.04
C MET A 435 -16.01 11.61 29.56
N PRO A 436 -16.46 10.69 28.67
CA PRO A 436 -16.83 11.01 27.30
C PRO A 436 -17.96 12.04 27.23
N GLN A 437 -17.79 13.06 26.38
CA GLN A 437 -18.77 14.11 26.17
C GLN A 437 -18.82 14.60 24.72
N ILE A 438 -19.98 15.15 24.33
CA ILE A 438 -20.18 15.86 23.06
C ILE A 438 -20.78 17.25 23.32
N SER A 439 -20.26 18.28 22.64
CA SER A 439 -20.76 19.66 22.75
C SER A 439 -21.72 19.97 21.60
N ILE A 440 -22.94 20.37 21.94
CA ILE A 440 -24.03 20.60 20.99
C ILE A 440 -24.27 22.10 20.79
N ALA A 441 -24.19 22.55 19.54
CA ALA A 441 -24.43 23.94 19.14
C ALA A 441 -25.94 24.31 19.13
N PRO A 442 -26.30 25.60 19.11
CA PRO A 442 -27.69 26.04 19.04
C PRO A 442 -28.38 25.61 17.73
N HIS A 443 -29.54 24.97 17.85
CA HIS A 443 -30.35 24.51 16.71
C HIS A 443 -31.56 25.42 16.44
N MET A 444 -31.92 25.59 15.17
CA MET A 444 -33.15 26.28 14.76
C MET A 444 -34.37 25.36 14.98
N PRO A 445 -35.59 25.89 15.20
CA PRO A 445 -36.79 25.08 15.35
C PRO A 445 -36.95 24.07 14.21
N GLY A 446 -37.18 22.79 14.56
CA GLY A 446 -37.37 21.70 13.60
C GLY A 446 -36.08 21.12 12.98
N LYS A 447 -34.89 21.60 13.36
CA LYS A 447 -33.61 20.99 12.96
C LYS A 447 -33.18 19.91 13.95
N ASN A 448 -33.69 18.69 13.78
CA ASN A 448 -33.19 17.55 14.57
C ASN A 448 -31.74 17.24 14.19
N ASP A 449 -30.94 16.86 15.18
CA ASP A 449 -29.53 16.48 15.04
C ASP A 449 -29.36 14.99 15.37
N ASN A 450 -29.28 14.18 14.32
CA ASN A 450 -29.25 12.73 14.41
C ASN A 450 -27.84 12.18 14.16
N ASP A 451 -26.81 12.88 14.61
CA ASP A 451 -25.42 12.57 14.29
C ASP A 451 -24.54 12.51 15.56
N GLU A 452 -25.17 12.41 16.73
CA GLU A 452 -24.48 12.48 18.02
C GLU A 452 -24.08 11.08 18.51
N ASP A 453 -23.11 10.47 17.83
CA ASP A 453 -22.70 9.08 18.02
C ASP A 453 -21.50 8.88 18.98
N ILE A 454 -21.53 7.81 19.77
CA ILE A 454 -20.50 7.48 20.77
C ILE A 454 -20.02 6.03 20.63
N GLY A 455 -18.85 5.81 20.04
CA GLY A 455 -18.28 4.49 19.79
C GLY A 455 -17.37 3.98 20.90
N PHE A 456 -17.45 2.68 21.17
CA PHE A 456 -16.60 1.99 22.14
C PHE A 456 -15.97 0.73 21.53
N LYS A 457 -14.69 0.52 21.80
CA LYS A 457 -13.90 -0.66 21.40
C LYS A 457 -13.51 -1.48 22.64
N PRO A 458 -13.22 -2.80 22.53
CA PRO A 458 -12.75 -3.59 23.67
C PRO A 458 -11.33 -3.17 24.11
N PHE A 459 -10.92 -3.51 25.33
CA PHE A 459 -9.49 -3.52 25.68
C PHE A 459 -8.78 -4.54 24.80
N ALA A 460 -7.67 -4.13 24.17
CA ALA A 460 -6.86 -5.06 23.38
C ALA A 460 -6.37 -6.21 24.27
N ALA A 461 -6.61 -7.46 23.83
CA ALA A 461 -6.00 -8.65 24.43
C ALA A 461 -4.46 -8.53 24.37
N PRO A 462 -3.69 -9.34 25.13
CA PRO A 462 -2.23 -9.41 24.95
C PRO A 462 -1.93 -9.67 23.48
N GLN A 463 -1.27 -8.71 22.83
CA GLN A 463 -0.94 -8.82 21.42
C GLN A 463 0.31 -9.68 21.29
N ILE A 464 0.33 -10.54 20.29
CA ILE A 464 1.53 -11.28 19.91
C ILE A 464 2.00 -10.67 18.61
N ILE A 465 3.22 -10.14 18.62
CA ILE A 465 3.98 -9.86 17.39
C ILE A 465 4.82 -11.10 17.14
N ALA A 466 4.60 -11.77 16.01
CA ALA A 466 5.35 -12.95 15.62
C ALA A 466 6.17 -12.64 14.37
N GLY A 467 7.08 -13.52 14.01
CA GLY A 467 7.93 -13.29 12.86
C GLY A 467 8.91 -14.40 12.61
N THR A 468 9.61 -14.31 11.49
CA THR A 468 10.75 -15.18 11.15
C THR A 468 11.91 -14.32 10.67
N VAL A 469 13.09 -14.58 11.21
CA VAL A 469 14.35 -14.13 10.61
C VAL A 469 14.88 -15.23 9.72
N PHE A 470 15.30 -14.91 8.49
CA PHE A 470 15.70 -15.89 7.50
C PHE A 470 16.88 -15.42 6.65
N ASP A 471 17.61 -16.38 6.08
CA ASP A 471 18.71 -16.16 5.15
C ASP A 471 18.15 -15.87 3.75
N ASP A 472 18.27 -14.63 3.32
CA ASP A 472 17.72 -14.07 2.10
C ASP A 472 18.80 -14.06 1.00
N TYR A 473 18.84 -15.12 0.21
CA TYR A 473 19.92 -15.30 -0.77
C TYR A 473 19.79 -14.36 -1.97
N ASN A 474 18.57 -13.94 -2.31
CA ASN A 474 18.29 -13.16 -3.50
C ASN A 474 18.14 -11.64 -3.21
N GLN A 475 18.21 -11.26 -1.93
CA GLN A 475 18.01 -9.93 -1.41
C GLN A 475 16.71 -9.27 -1.85
N ASP A 476 15.59 -10.00 -1.80
CA ASP A 476 14.26 -9.44 -2.10
C ASP A 476 13.41 -9.15 -0.85
N GLY A 477 13.89 -9.55 0.32
CA GLY A 477 13.28 -9.36 1.64
C GLY A 477 12.05 -10.25 1.88
N ILE A 478 11.73 -11.16 0.96
CA ILE A 478 10.56 -12.02 0.99
C ILE A 478 10.98 -13.47 1.20
N ARG A 479 10.61 -14.03 2.35
CA ARG A 479 10.98 -15.41 2.66
C ARG A 479 10.41 -16.43 1.69
N GLU A 480 11.30 -17.15 1.04
CA GLU A 480 10.97 -18.21 0.09
C GLU A 480 11.28 -19.61 0.62
N GLY A 481 10.83 -20.64 -0.11
CA GLY A 481 10.90 -22.03 0.36
C GLY A 481 12.32 -22.55 0.58
N ARG A 482 13.34 -21.94 -0.03
CA ARG A 482 14.76 -22.32 0.09
C ARG A 482 15.57 -21.39 0.98
N GLU A 483 14.91 -20.46 1.65
CA GLU A 483 15.50 -19.50 2.57
C GLU A 483 15.31 -19.98 4.01
N PRO A 484 16.37 -20.56 4.60
CA PRO A 484 16.29 -21.14 5.93
C PRO A 484 16.07 -20.05 6.98
N GLY A 485 15.29 -20.37 8.02
CA GLY A 485 15.20 -19.50 9.19
C GLY A 485 16.52 -19.46 9.96
N ILE A 486 16.83 -18.33 10.59
CA ILE A 486 18.08 -18.09 11.33
C ILE A 486 17.78 -17.91 12.83
N ASN A 487 18.34 -18.80 13.65
CA ASN A 487 18.21 -18.77 15.11
C ASN A 487 19.26 -17.88 15.79
N GLY A 488 18.92 -17.37 16.98
CA GLY A 488 19.86 -16.65 17.84
C GLY A 488 19.88 -15.13 17.70
N VAL A 489 19.06 -14.58 16.79
CA VAL A 489 18.82 -13.13 16.66
C VAL A 489 17.92 -12.69 17.81
N VAL A 490 18.30 -11.59 18.47
CA VAL A 490 17.51 -11.00 19.56
C VAL A 490 16.48 -10.08 18.94
N VAL A 491 15.23 -10.17 19.39
CA VAL A 491 14.14 -9.30 18.95
C VAL A 491 13.54 -8.61 20.16
N SER A 492 13.48 -7.29 20.14
CA SER A 492 13.01 -6.45 21.25
C SER A 492 11.87 -5.55 20.77
N ALA A 493 10.87 -5.33 21.62
CA ALA A 493 9.82 -4.32 21.38
C ALA A 493 9.92 -3.20 22.41
N TYR A 494 9.82 -1.96 21.95
CA TYR A 494 9.85 -0.74 22.74
C TYR A 494 8.53 0.03 22.61
N ASP A 495 8.05 0.61 23.70
CA ASP A 495 6.86 1.48 23.70
C ASP A 495 7.18 2.93 23.30
N SER A 496 6.17 3.81 23.32
CA SER A 496 6.30 5.24 22.99
C SER A 496 7.14 6.06 23.96
N THR A 497 7.58 5.46 25.08
CA THR A 497 8.50 6.10 26.02
C THR A 497 9.95 5.69 25.79
N GLY A 498 10.20 4.83 24.80
CA GLY A 498 11.48 4.17 24.56
C GLY A 498 11.78 3.05 25.57
N THR A 499 10.78 2.58 26.33
CA THR A 499 10.97 1.50 27.30
C THR A 499 10.82 0.14 26.62
N GLN A 500 11.77 -0.78 26.84
CA GLN A 500 11.67 -2.15 26.36
C GLN A 500 10.54 -2.90 27.11
N ILE A 501 9.54 -3.35 26.37
CA ILE A 501 8.31 -3.97 26.91
C ILE A 501 8.18 -5.46 26.60
N ALA A 502 8.88 -5.97 25.58
CA ALA A 502 9.00 -7.39 25.29
C ALA A 502 10.35 -7.71 24.65
N THR A 503 10.81 -8.95 24.81
CA THR A 503 12.01 -9.47 24.13
C THR A 503 11.91 -10.97 23.90
N SER A 504 12.53 -11.44 22.82
CA SER A 504 12.59 -12.83 22.42
C SER A 504 13.88 -13.11 21.66
N ILE A 505 14.14 -14.38 21.36
CA ILE A 505 15.26 -14.81 20.51
C ILE A 505 14.67 -15.72 19.43
N THR A 506 15.15 -15.60 18.19
CA THR A 506 14.70 -16.46 17.09
C THR A 506 15.04 -17.93 17.36
N GLY A 507 14.11 -18.82 17.00
CA GLY A 507 14.13 -20.23 17.38
C GLY A 507 13.49 -20.53 18.73
N SER A 508 12.85 -19.54 19.37
CA SER A 508 12.10 -19.72 20.63
C SER A 508 10.79 -20.49 20.42
N VAL A 509 10.21 -20.45 19.22
CA VAL A 509 9.00 -21.21 18.89
C VAL A 509 9.38 -22.67 18.58
N SER A 510 8.81 -23.59 19.35
CA SER A 510 9.17 -25.01 19.29
C SER A 510 8.95 -25.61 17.89
N GLY A 511 10.05 -26.05 17.26
CA GLY A 511 10.02 -26.80 16.00
C GLY A 511 9.99 -25.95 14.73
N ILE A 512 10.09 -24.62 14.85
CA ILE A 512 10.12 -23.69 13.72
C ILE A 512 11.42 -22.88 13.82
N VAL A 513 12.32 -23.06 12.84
CA VAL A 513 13.62 -22.39 12.81
C VAL A 513 13.43 -20.93 12.38
N GLY A 514 14.16 -20.01 13.01
CA GLY A 514 14.15 -18.58 12.71
C GLY A 514 12.97 -17.81 13.30
N SER A 515 11.94 -18.49 13.82
CA SER A 515 10.73 -17.83 14.26
C SER A 515 10.78 -17.38 15.72
N TYR A 516 10.05 -16.31 16.03
CA TYR A 516 9.92 -15.75 17.36
C TYR A 516 8.48 -15.28 17.64
N GLU A 517 8.17 -15.12 18.93
CA GLU A 517 6.97 -14.44 19.41
C GLU A 517 7.35 -13.42 20.49
N LEU A 518 6.81 -12.21 20.39
CA LEU A 518 6.86 -11.15 21.38
C LEU A 518 5.48 -11.00 22.00
N HIS A 519 5.39 -11.25 23.31
CA HIS A 519 4.15 -11.10 24.07
C HIS A 519 4.05 -9.68 24.62
N MET A 520 3.21 -8.87 24.00
CA MET A 520 3.04 -7.47 24.35
C MET A 520 2.17 -7.33 25.61
N PRO A 521 2.53 -6.42 26.54
CA PRO A 521 1.66 -6.07 27.65
C PRO A 521 0.30 -5.57 27.17
N ALA A 522 -0.76 -5.85 27.94
CA ALA A 522 -2.10 -5.36 27.62
C ALA A 522 -2.12 -3.82 27.62
N GLY A 523 -2.74 -3.22 26.61
CA GLY A 523 -2.88 -1.76 26.48
C GLY A 523 -1.75 -1.05 25.74
N VAL A 524 -0.72 -1.76 25.28
CA VAL A 524 0.23 -1.22 24.29
C VAL A 524 -0.45 -1.25 22.91
N GLU A 525 -0.58 -0.10 22.26
CA GLU A 525 -1.14 -0.02 20.90
C GLU A 525 -0.06 0.13 19.83
N ASP A 526 1.03 0.84 20.13
CA ASP A 526 2.13 1.07 19.20
C ASP A 526 3.44 0.51 19.77
N ALA A 527 4.23 -0.14 18.92
CA ALA A 527 5.51 -0.72 19.32
C ALA A 527 6.57 -0.57 18.23
N ARG A 528 7.78 -0.19 18.64
CA ARG A 528 8.97 -0.26 17.78
C ARG A 528 9.63 -1.63 18.00
N VAL A 529 9.65 -2.46 16.97
CA VAL A 529 10.32 -3.77 16.97
C VAL A 529 11.74 -3.58 16.43
N GLN A 530 12.73 -4.08 17.15
CA GLN A 530 14.14 -3.94 16.84
C GLN A 530 14.83 -5.29 16.87
N PHE A 531 15.59 -5.59 15.83
CA PHE A 531 16.42 -6.80 15.71
C PHE A 531 17.86 -6.47 16.08
N GLU A 532 18.44 -7.30 16.95
CA GLU A 532 19.75 -7.07 17.55
C GLU A 532 20.61 -8.36 17.46
N ASN A 533 21.91 -8.24 17.74
CA ASN A 533 22.87 -9.35 17.76
C ASN A 533 23.11 -10.02 16.37
N ILE A 534 23.00 -9.24 15.28
CA ILE A 534 23.35 -9.63 13.90
C ILE A 534 24.68 -8.98 13.49
N GLY A 535 25.34 -9.54 12.48
CA GLY A 535 26.50 -8.94 11.82
C GLY A 535 27.74 -8.82 12.71
N PRO A 536 28.68 -7.91 12.39
CA PRO A 536 30.00 -7.87 13.02
C PRO A 536 29.96 -7.66 14.54
N HIS A 537 28.85 -7.13 15.06
CA HIS A 537 28.61 -6.89 16.48
C HIS A 537 28.03 -8.11 17.22
N SER A 538 27.70 -9.19 16.51
CA SER A 538 27.12 -10.37 17.12
C SER A 538 28.07 -11.09 18.09
N THR A 539 27.52 -11.43 19.25
CA THR A 539 28.17 -12.30 20.23
C THR A 539 28.22 -13.76 19.76
N GLN A 540 27.38 -14.14 18.79
CA GLN A 540 27.33 -15.48 18.21
C GLN A 540 28.19 -15.55 16.94
N PRO A 541 29.23 -16.41 16.87
CA PRO A 541 30.16 -16.43 15.75
C PRO A 541 29.50 -16.65 14.38
N TRP A 542 28.45 -17.47 14.30
CA TRP A 542 27.78 -17.77 13.03
C TRP A 542 26.93 -16.60 12.50
N LEU A 543 26.50 -15.67 13.36
CA LEU A 543 25.74 -14.49 12.94
C LEU A 543 26.63 -13.35 12.42
N ARG A 544 27.96 -13.47 12.52
CA ARG A 544 28.89 -12.36 12.24
C ARG A 544 29.08 -11.99 10.77
N GLY A 545 28.73 -12.89 9.85
CA GLY A 545 28.86 -12.64 8.42
C GLY A 545 27.55 -12.26 7.74
N PHE A 546 26.49 -12.01 8.52
CA PHE A 546 25.21 -11.55 8.01
C PHE A 546 25.15 -10.03 8.00
N GLU A 547 24.62 -9.47 6.93
CA GLU A 547 24.12 -8.10 6.84
C GLU A 547 22.58 -8.14 6.83
N THR A 548 21.93 -6.98 6.74
CA THR A 548 20.48 -6.88 6.57
C THR A 548 20.11 -6.85 5.09
N SER A 549 19.05 -7.56 4.70
CA SER A 549 18.62 -7.60 3.30
C SER A 549 17.99 -6.28 2.86
N ASN A 550 17.49 -6.21 1.63
CA ASN A 550 16.80 -5.03 1.11
C ASN A 550 15.57 -4.64 1.98
N HIS A 551 15.15 -3.39 1.88
CA HIS A 551 14.08 -2.78 2.68
C HIS A 551 12.70 -3.46 2.63
N VAL A 552 12.41 -4.29 1.63
CA VAL A 552 11.16 -5.06 1.49
C VAL A 552 11.17 -6.26 2.44
N GLY A 553 11.36 -6.02 3.75
CA GLY A 553 11.41 -7.06 4.77
C GLY A 553 12.79 -7.31 5.37
N GLY A 554 13.82 -6.55 4.98
CA GLY A 554 15.15 -6.51 5.60
C GLY A 554 15.34 -5.40 6.64
N ILE A 555 14.28 -4.70 7.05
CA ILE A 555 14.40 -3.53 7.94
C ILE A 555 14.60 -3.97 9.41
N PRO A 556 15.76 -3.68 10.03
CA PRO A 556 16.07 -4.11 11.40
C PRO A 556 15.30 -3.32 12.47
N VAL A 557 14.68 -2.19 12.12
CA VAL A 557 13.81 -1.38 13.00
C VAL A 557 12.46 -1.18 12.33
N THR A 558 11.41 -1.83 12.82
CA THR A 558 10.05 -1.75 12.25
C THR A 558 9.07 -1.17 13.26
N PHE A 559 8.15 -0.34 12.79
CA PHE A 559 7.10 0.25 13.63
C PHE A 559 5.79 -0.50 13.41
N VAL A 560 5.23 -1.04 14.49
CA VAL A 560 3.92 -1.72 14.47
C VAL A 560 2.92 -0.80 15.15
N HIS A 561 2.15 -0.09 14.34
CA HIS A 561 1.08 0.78 14.81
C HIS A 561 -0.21 -0.01 14.99
N HIS A 562 -0.95 0.28 16.07
CA HIS A 562 -2.19 -0.42 16.42
C HIS A 562 -2.06 -1.95 16.33
N ALA A 563 -0.99 -2.50 16.91
CA ALA A 563 -0.62 -3.91 16.79
C ALA A 563 -1.84 -4.83 16.91
N SER A 564 -2.24 -5.43 15.79
CA SER A 564 -3.36 -6.35 15.79
C SER A 564 -2.92 -7.68 16.40
N GLN A 565 -3.87 -8.49 16.88
CA GLN A 565 -3.54 -9.83 17.34
C GLN A 565 -2.97 -10.64 16.16
N GLY A 566 -1.66 -10.93 16.18
CA GLY A 566 -0.97 -11.68 15.13
C GLY A 566 -0.25 -10.83 14.07
N ALA A 567 0.21 -9.62 14.40
CA ALA A 567 1.13 -8.88 13.55
C ALA A 567 2.38 -9.74 13.21
N ILE A 568 2.75 -9.80 11.93
CA ILE A 568 3.92 -10.55 11.45
C ILE A 568 4.99 -9.55 11.02
N VAL A 569 6.15 -9.59 11.68
CA VAL A 569 7.33 -8.79 11.33
C VAL A 569 8.45 -9.78 11.00
N ASN A 570 8.86 -9.84 9.74
CA ASN A 570 9.97 -10.69 9.33
C ASN A 570 11.23 -9.86 9.13
N LEU A 571 12.39 -10.52 9.18
CA LEU A 571 13.66 -9.92 8.79
C LEU A 571 14.41 -10.85 7.84
N GLY A 572 14.63 -10.40 6.61
CA GLY A 572 15.64 -10.98 5.72
C GLY A 572 17.03 -10.50 6.13
N ILE A 573 17.94 -11.43 6.31
CA ILE A 573 19.38 -11.18 6.50
C ILE A 573 20.15 -12.02 5.50
N GLU A 574 21.33 -11.60 5.10
CA GLU A 574 22.04 -12.24 4.01
C GLU A 574 23.55 -12.22 4.21
N ARG A 575 24.23 -13.16 3.55
CA ARG A 575 25.68 -13.09 3.36
C ARG A 575 25.97 -12.52 1.98
N PRO A 576 26.66 -11.37 1.87
CA PRO A 576 26.94 -10.76 0.57
C PRO A 576 27.67 -11.69 -0.42
N GLU A 577 28.48 -12.62 0.10
CA GLU A 577 29.17 -13.64 -0.71
C GLU A 577 28.25 -14.75 -1.23
N GLU A 578 27.05 -14.95 -0.70
CA GLU A 578 26.12 -16.00 -1.15
C GLU A 578 25.12 -15.49 -2.20
N TYR A 579 25.02 -14.17 -2.37
CA TYR A 579 24.16 -13.55 -3.38
C TYR A 579 24.50 -13.96 -4.82
N CYS A 580 23.45 -14.21 -5.62
CA CYS A 580 23.54 -14.41 -7.07
C CYS A 580 22.27 -13.95 -7.80
N GLN A 581 22.41 -13.44 -9.02
CA GLN A 581 21.28 -13.10 -9.90
C GLN A 581 20.54 -14.35 -10.38
N ASN A 582 19.23 -14.26 -10.68
CA ASN A 582 18.35 -15.39 -11.01
C ASN A 582 18.81 -16.32 -12.16
N ASN A 583 19.49 -15.80 -13.17
CA ASN A 583 20.00 -16.61 -14.29
C ASN A 583 21.44 -16.21 -14.62
N PRO A 584 22.40 -16.63 -13.77
CA PRO A 584 23.79 -16.25 -13.92
C PRO A 584 24.42 -16.97 -15.10
N ASN A 585 25.55 -16.45 -15.61
CA ASN A 585 26.32 -17.23 -16.57
C ASN A 585 27.14 -18.31 -15.84
N VAL A 586 27.30 -19.44 -16.51
CA VAL A 586 28.09 -20.56 -16.06
C VAL A 586 29.29 -20.69 -16.98
N ALA A 587 30.50 -20.72 -16.42
CA ALA A 587 31.73 -20.99 -17.15
C ALA A 587 32.22 -22.43 -16.94
N THR A 588 32.82 -23.01 -17.97
CA THR A 588 33.49 -24.31 -17.87
C THR A 588 34.70 -24.40 -18.80
N ASN A 589 35.66 -25.26 -18.44
CA ASN A 589 36.81 -25.57 -19.28
C ASN A 589 36.41 -26.58 -20.36
N CYS A 590 36.89 -26.38 -21.59
CA CYS A 590 36.76 -27.33 -22.69
C CYS A 590 38.15 -27.86 -23.08
N TYR A 591 38.30 -29.18 -23.15
CA TYR A 591 39.56 -29.79 -23.54
C TYR A 591 39.60 -30.10 -25.03
N ILE A 592 40.71 -29.73 -25.66
CA ILE A 592 40.99 -29.96 -27.08
C ILE A 592 42.35 -30.65 -27.21
N THR A 593 42.45 -31.68 -28.03
CA THR A 593 43.71 -32.40 -28.25
C THR A 593 44.70 -31.57 -29.07
N GLY A 594 45.98 -31.72 -28.74
CA GLY A 594 47.11 -31.10 -29.43
C GLY A 594 47.86 -30.04 -28.60
N ASN A 595 48.70 -29.28 -29.29
CA ASN A 595 49.67 -28.33 -28.71
C ASN A 595 49.10 -26.94 -28.35
N GLN A 596 47.76 -26.79 -28.38
CA GLN A 596 47.06 -25.55 -28.04
C GLN A 596 47.45 -24.30 -28.86
N THR A 597 47.79 -24.46 -30.16
CA THR A 597 48.21 -23.33 -31.02
C THR A 597 47.10 -22.74 -31.91
N ASN A 598 45.92 -23.37 -31.98
CA ASN A 598 44.85 -22.93 -32.89
C ASN A 598 43.88 -21.93 -32.21
N THR A 599 43.74 -20.74 -32.79
CA THR A 599 42.89 -19.66 -32.28
C THR A 599 41.38 -19.91 -32.45
N ALA A 600 40.98 -20.86 -33.28
CA ALA A 600 39.58 -21.25 -33.45
C ALA A 600 39.08 -22.17 -32.32
N ASP A 601 39.98 -22.71 -31.49
CA ASP A 601 39.63 -23.58 -30.39
C ASP A 601 39.33 -22.79 -29.14
N HIS A 602 38.11 -22.93 -28.63
CA HIS A 602 37.67 -22.34 -27.38
C HIS A 602 37.85 -23.35 -26.26
N VAL A 603 38.62 -22.98 -25.23
CA VAL A 603 38.99 -23.86 -24.10
C VAL A 603 38.46 -23.39 -22.76
N VAL A 604 37.87 -22.19 -22.72
CA VAL A 604 36.99 -21.74 -21.64
C VAL A 604 35.80 -21.08 -22.33
N VAL A 605 34.59 -21.48 -21.95
CA VAL A 605 33.33 -20.98 -22.52
C VAL A 605 32.33 -20.69 -21.42
N ARG A 606 31.28 -19.91 -21.73
CA ARG A 606 30.14 -19.68 -20.85
C ARG A 606 28.79 -19.82 -21.52
N PHE A 607 27.75 -20.02 -20.72
CA PHE A 607 26.34 -20.05 -21.14
C PHE A 607 25.44 -19.67 -19.94
N PRO A 608 24.25 -19.08 -20.13
CA PRO A 608 23.30 -18.83 -19.05
C PRO A 608 22.90 -20.11 -18.31
N TYR A 609 22.68 -20.05 -16.99
CA TYR A 609 22.36 -21.18 -16.13
C TYR A 609 21.17 -22.00 -16.65
N ASP A 610 20.07 -21.33 -17.01
CA ASP A 610 18.84 -21.98 -17.48
C ASP A 610 18.90 -22.50 -18.92
N THR A 611 20.06 -22.41 -19.58
CA THR A 611 20.20 -22.87 -20.96
C THR A 611 19.97 -24.36 -21.03
N SER A 612 19.16 -24.82 -21.98
CA SER A 612 18.84 -26.23 -22.17
C SER A 612 18.83 -26.65 -23.64
N GLY A 613 19.01 -27.95 -23.88
CA GLY A 613 18.90 -28.57 -25.19
C GLY A 613 20.23 -28.84 -25.90
N SER A 614 20.12 -29.21 -27.18
CA SER A 614 21.21 -29.79 -27.97
C SER A 614 21.85 -28.82 -28.98
N THR A 615 21.41 -27.57 -28.99
CA THR A 615 21.95 -26.53 -29.88
C THR A 615 23.26 -25.99 -29.31
N ILE A 616 24.38 -26.28 -29.98
CA ILE A 616 25.71 -25.84 -29.53
C ILE A 616 25.89 -24.37 -29.87
N SER A 617 25.85 -23.51 -28.85
CA SER A 617 26.10 -22.08 -28.98
C SER A 617 26.67 -21.45 -27.69
N PRO A 618 27.67 -22.05 -27.03
CA PRO A 618 28.28 -21.44 -25.86
C PRO A 618 29.08 -20.19 -26.28
N THR A 619 29.13 -19.17 -25.42
CA THR A 619 29.92 -17.97 -25.64
C THR A 619 31.38 -18.23 -25.30
N PRO A 620 32.34 -18.09 -26.23
CA PRO A 620 33.75 -18.29 -25.92
C PRO A 620 34.23 -17.29 -24.86
N LEU A 621 35.11 -17.69 -23.94
CA LEU A 621 35.80 -16.81 -22.99
C LEU A 621 37.29 -16.73 -23.28
N ALA A 622 37.94 -17.88 -23.50
CA ALA A 622 39.34 -17.95 -23.89
C ALA A 622 39.62 -19.03 -24.93
N THR A 623 40.63 -18.79 -25.75
CA THR A 623 41.10 -19.70 -26.79
C THR A 623 42.30 -20.52 -26.33
N ALA A 624 42.57 -21.63 -27.01
CA ALA A 624 43.68 -22.52 -26.69
C ALA A 624 45.05 -21.79 -26.58
N PRO A 625 45.42 -20.85 -27.47
CA PRO A 625 46.69 -20.12 -27.35
C PRO A 625 46.75 -19.12 -26.19
N GLN A 626 45.61 -18.73 -25.63
CA GLN A 626 45.53 -17.74 -24.55
C GLN A 626 45.74 -18.37 -23.18
N VAL A 627 45.16 -19.54 -22.91
CA VAL A 627 45.20 -20.19 -21.59
C VAL A 627 45.54 -21.69 -21.61
N GLY A 628 45.40 -22.36 -22.76
CA GLY A 628 45.63 -23.80 -22.91
C GLY A 628 44.73 -24.67 -22.02
N THR A 629 45.24 -25.83 -21.61
CA THR A 629 44.53 -26.78 -20.74
C THR A 629 44.45 -26.26 -19.30
N THR A 630 43.22 -26.05 -18.83
CA THR A 630 42.92 -25.56 -17.46
C THR A 630 41.84 -26.42 -16.81
N LEU A 631 41.81 -26.49 -15.47
CA LEU A 631 40.79 -27.24 -14.72
C LEU A 631 40.10 -26.39 -13.66
N GLY A 632 40.83 -25.80 -12.71
CA GLY A 632 40.22 -24.98 -11.67
C GLY A 632 39.67 -23.68 -12.25
N LEU A 633 38.48 -23.28 -11.81
CA LEU A 633 37.84 -22.01 -12.14
C LEU A 633 37.37 -21.34 -10.85
N THR A 634 37.52 -20.02 -10.74
CA THR A 634 36.88 -19.22 -9.70
C THR A 634 36.68 -17.79 -10.20
N TYR A 635 35.64 -17.12 -9.74
CA TYR A 635 35.20 -15.83 -10.30
C TYR A 635 35.15 -14.74 -9.23
N ARG A 636 35.83 -13.63 -9.49
CA ARG A 636 35.82 -12.44 -8.65
C ARG A 636 34.79 -11.45 -9.18
N ARG A 637 33.62 -11.45 -8.57
CA ARG A 637 32.45 -10.64 -8.97
C ARG A 637 32.72 -9.13 -8.90
N SER A 638 33.43 -8.66 -7.88
CA SER A 638 33.71 -7.22 -7.68
C SER A 638 34.49 -6.56 -8.83
N SER A 639 35.20 -7.35 -9.65
CA SER A 639 36.05 -6.87 -10.75
C SER A 639 35.81 -7.63 -12.06
N ASP A 640 34.72 -8.39 -12.15
CA ASP A 640 34.38 -9.26 -13.29
C ASP A 640 35.60 -10.04 -13.84
N SER A 641 36.26 -10.80 -12.96
CA SER A 641 37.52 -11.49 -13.27
C SER A 641 37.42 -12.99 -13.02
N LEU A 642 37.46 -13.79 -14.08
CA LEU A 642 37.49 -15.25 -14.02
C LEU A 642 38.93 -15.76 -14.02
N PHE A 643 39.30 -16.54 -13.02
CA PHE A 643 40.61 -17.20 -12.93
C PHE A 643 40.55 -18.64 -13.44
N ALA A 644 41.59 -19.09 -14.12
CA ALA A 644 41.72 -20.46 -14.61
C ALA A 644 43.10 -21.04 -14.31
N SER A 645 43.17 -22.22 -13.66
CA SER A 645 44.42 -22.86 -13.25
C SER A 645 44.90 -23.90 -14.26
N SER A 646 46.19 -23.95 -14.56
CA SER A 646 46.77 -24.92 -15.50
C SER A 646 46.67 -26.36 -14.97
N TYR A 647 46.29 -27.29 -15.85
CA TYR A 647 46.10 -28.70 -15.51
C TYR A 647 46.75 -29.64 -16.55
N ILE A 648 47.25 -30.78 -16.09
CA ILE A 648 47.77 -31.83 -16.97
C ILE A 648 46.66 -32.81 -17.34
N LYS A 649 46.33 -32.83 -18.63
CA LYS A 649 45.47 -33.84 -19.25
C LYS A 649 46.23 -34.43 -20.43
N ARG A 650 46.31 -35.77 -20.51
CA ARG A 650 47.06 -36.42 -21.60
C ARG A 650 46.50 -35.99 -22.95
N GLU A 651 47.37 -35.80 -23.94
CA GLU A 651 47.03 -35.36 -25.30
C GLU A 651 46.59 -33.90 -25.45
N ALA A 652 46.45 -33.13 -24.36
CA ALA A 652 46.11 -31.71 -24.39
C ALA A 652 47.21 -30.87 -23.73
N GLY A 653 47.98 -30.13 -24.53
CA GLY A 653 49.08 -29.31 -24.04
C GLY A 653 48.66 -28.16 -23.14
N LEU A 654 49.65 -27.56 -22.48
CA LEU A 654 49.50 -26.25 -21.85
C LEU A 654 49.45 -25.15 -22.92
N LYS A 655 49.17 -23.92 -22.49
CA LYS A 655 49.37 -22.73 -23.33
C LYS A 655 50.77 -22.79 -23.98
N PRO A 656 50.96 -22.41 -25.26
CA PRO A 656 52.29 -22.30 -25.84
C PRO A 656 53.21 -21.40 -24.99
N GLY A 657 54.33 -21.95 -24.53
CA GLY A 657 55.26 -21.30 -23.60
C GLY A 657 54.73 -21.11 -22.17
N GLY A 658 53.64 -21.80 -21.81
CA GLY A 658 53.02 -21.79 -20.49
C GLY A 658 53.74 -22.67 -19.47
N SER A 659 53.23 -22.64 -18.24
CA SER A 659 53.80 -23.32 -17.08
C SER A 659 52.72 -24.16 -16.39
N THR A 660 53.14 -25.25 -15.73
CA THR A 660 52.29 -26.09 -14.86
C THR A 660 51.83 -25.37 -13.59
N GLY A 661 52.52 -24.28 -13.21
CA GLY A 661 52.16 -23.44 -12.07
C GLY A 661 51.36 -22.20 -12.44
N ALA A 662 50.86 -22.10 -13.68
CA ALA A 662 50.21 -20.90 -14.18
C ALA A 662 48.74 -20.81 -13.73
N ILE A 663 48.37 -19.62 -13.27
CA ILE A 663 46.98 -19.19 -13.14
C ILE A 663 46.78 -18.06 -14.14
N TYR A 664 45.72 -18.14 -14.92
CA TYR A 664 45.32 -17.13 -15.91
C TYR A 664 44.14 -16.32 -15.38
N VAL A 665 43.98 -15.09 -15.87
CA VAL A 665 42.82 -14.24 -15.60
C VAL A 665 42.17 -13.79 -16.91
N ILE A 666 40.84 -13.82 -16.94
CA ILE A 666 39.98 -13.33 -18.01
C ILE A 666 39.12 -12.23 -17.39
N GLN A 667 39.37 -10.96 -17.75
CA GLN A 667 38.57 -9.82 -17.27
C GLN A 667 37.38 -9.58 -18.18
N GLY A 668 36.27 -9.09 -17.63
CA GLY A 668 35.04 -8.88 -18.38
C GLY A 668 34.35 -10.20 -18.73
N ALA A 669 34.49 -11.24 -17.90
CA ALA A 669 34.04 -12.59 -18.20
C ALA A 669 32.51 -12.70 -18.32
N ASP A 670 31.76 -11.99 -17.46
CA ASP A 670 30.31 -11.93 -17.51
C ASP A 670 29.80 -10.86 -18.51
N ASN A 671 30.62 -9.87 -18.84
CA ASN A 671 30.27 -8.82 -19.79
C ASN A 671 30.50 -9.21 -21.27
N ALA A 672 29.83 -8.48 -22.19
CA ALA A 672 30.00 -8.68 -23.63
C ALA A 672 31.41 -8.31 -24.13
N SER A 673 32.10 -7.39 -23.42
CA SER A 673 33.42 -6.85 -23.78
C SER A 673 34.54 -7.50 -22.97
N LYS A 674 34.67 -8.82 -23.08
CA LYS A 674 35.75 -9.58 -22.42
C LYS A 674 37.14 -9.24 -22.98
N THR A 675 38.14 -9.36 -22.12
CA THR A 675 39.56 -9.36 -22.50
C THR A 675 40.04 -10.77 -22.82
N ALA A 676 41.12 -10.87 -23.61
CA ALA A 676 41.79 -12.14 -23.83
C ALA A 676 42.41 -12.67 -22.52
N GLY A 677 42.31 -13.99 -22.28
CA GLY A 677 42.99 -14.62 -21.14
C GLY A 677 44.50 -14.31 -21.11
N SER A 678 45.00 -13.92 -19.95
CA SER A 678 46.40 -13.52 -19.73
C SER A 678 46.97 -14.20 -18.49
N LEU A 679 48.30 -14.33 -18.40
CA LEU A 679 48.95 -14.90 -17.23
C LEU A 679 48.76 -13.97 -16.02
N PHE A 680 48.16 -14.48 -14.95
CA PHE A 680 48.03 -13.77 -13.69
C PHE A 680 49.25 -14.01 -12.80
N VAL A 681 49.56 -15.28 -12.53
CA VAL A 681 50.73 -15.68 -11.72
C VAL A 681 51.26 -17.04 -12.16
N ASP A 682 52.57 -17.25 -12.01
CA ASP A 682 53.21 -18.56 -12.17
C ASP A 682 53.90 -18.98 -10.87
N LEU A 683 53.39 -20.02 -10.23
CA LEU A 683 53.92 -20.54 -8.97
C LEU A 683 55.30 -21.19 -9.13
N ASN A 684 55.65 -21.69 -10.32
CA ASN A 684 57.01 -22.17 -10.61
C ASN A 684 58.00 -21.00 -10.65
N GLN A 685 57.57 -19.85 -11.17
CA GLN A 685 58.38 -18.65 -11.16
C GLN A 685 58.53 -18.09 -9.73
N ALA A 686 57.46 -18.13 -8.93
CA ALA A 686 57.46 -17.57 -7.57
C ALA A 686 58.28 -18.39 -6.56
N PHE A 687 58.27 -19.72 -6.63
CA PHE A 687 58.87 -20.60 -5.62
C PHE A 687 59.98 -21.53 -6.14
N GLY A 688 60.30 -21.46 -7.43
CA GLY A 688 61.35 -22.23 -8.08
C GLY A 688 60.80 -23.24 -9.09
N ASN A 689 61.63 -23.53 -10.10
CA ASN A 689 61.26 -24.42 -11.20
C ASN A 689 60.67 -25.74 -10.70
N ASN A 690 59.59 -26.18 -11.36
CA ASN A 690 58.88 -27.42 -11.07
C ASN A 690 58.23 -27.51 -9.67
N THR A 691 57.96 -26.38 -9.01
CA THR A 691 57.13 -26.33 -7.79
C THR A 691 55.76 -27.00 -8.02
N ALA A 692 55.14 -26.79 -9.18
CA ALA A 692 53.91 -27.45 -9.62
C ALA A 692 54.18 -28.68 -10.54
N GLY A 693 55.39 -29.23 -10.49
CA GLY A 693 55.89 -30.31 -11.36
C GLY A 693 56.34 -29.82 -12.74
N ALA A 694 57.14 -30.62 -13.45
CA ALA A 694 57.58 -30.31 -14.82
C ALA A 694 56.50 -30.67 -15.85
N ASP A 695 56.41 -29.91 -16.95
CA ASP A 695 55.53 -30.27 -18.07
C ASP A 695 55.96 -31.64 -18.64
N PRO A 696 55.11 -32.68 -18.53
CA PRO A 696 55.43 -34.02 -18.99
C PRO A 696 55.18 -34.19 -20.50
N HIS A 697 54.48 -33.27 -21.15
CA HIS A 697 54.03 -33.44 -22.52
C HIS A 697 55.21 -33.58 -23.49
N LEU A 698 54.98 -34.35 -24.56
CA LEU A 698 55.92 -34.43 -25.68
C LEU A 698 55.38 -33.61 -26.85
N PRO A 699 55.86 -32.37 -27.08
CA PRO A 699 55.29 -31.49 -28.10
C PRO A 699 55.31 -32.05 -29.53
N ALA A 700 56.27 -32.94 -29.81
CA ALA A 700 56.40 -33.63 -31.09
C ALA A 700 55.43 -34.81 -31.27
N ASN A 701 54.74 -35.26 -30.22
CA ASN A 701 53.90 -36.48 -30.25
C ASN A 701 52.78 -36.48 -29.20
N TYR A 702 51.94 -35.43 -29.22
CA TYR A 702 50.75 -35.32 -28.37
C TYR A 702 49.75 -36.49 -28.46
N PRO A 703 49.53 -37.16 -29.61
CA PRO A 703 48.60 -38.29 -29.64
C PRO A 703 49.03 -39.50 -28.82
N LEU A 704 50.34 -39.78 -28.70
CA LEU A 704 50.84 -40.89 -27.87
C LEU A 704 51.08 -40.45 -26.42
N ASP A 705 51.77 -39.32 -26.24
CA ASP A 705 51.98 -38.62 -24.97
C ASP A 705 52.14 -39.52 -23.72
N PRO A 706 53.10 -40.47 -23.73
CA PRO A 706 53.22 -41.49 -22.69
C PRO A 706 53.67 -40.93 -21.34
N ASN A 707 54.45 -39.84 -21.35
CA ASN A 707 54.98 -39.20 -20.15
C ASN A 707 53.87 -38.51 -19.34
N ALA A 708 52.85 -37.98 -20.01
CA ALA A 708 51.73 -37.33 -19.33
C ALA A 708 50.78 -38.32 -18.65
N TYR A 709 50.80 -39.61 -19.02
CA TYR A 709 49.85 -40.60 -18.51
C TYR A 709 49.82 -40.67 -16.97
N ASP A 710 50.97 -40.84 -16.31
CA ASP A 710 51.02 -40.85 -14.85
C ASP A 710 50.99 -39.44 -14.24
N ALA A 711 51.40 -38.43 -14.98
CA ALA A 711 51.42 -37.06 -14.48
C ALA A 711 50.01 -36.49 -14.23
N VAL A 712 48.99 -36.98 -14.95
CA VAL A 712 47.59 -36.61 -14.72
C VAL A 712 47.25 -36.76 -13.25
N GLY A 713 46.79 -35.66 -12.64
CA GLY A 713 46.40 -35.62 -11.24
C GLY A 713 47.55 -35.61 -10.21
N LYS A 714 48.81 -35.53 -10.66
CA LYS A 714 50.01 -35.38 -9.82
C LYS A 714 50.80 -34.09 -10.10
N ILE A 715 50.57 -33.46 -11.24
CA ILE A 715 51.27 -32.26 -11.71
C ILE A 715 50.24 -31.21 -12.09
N GLY A 716 50.58 -29.94 -11.89
CA GLY A 716 49.70 -28.81 -12.15
C GLY A 716 48.96 -28.35 -10.90
N LEU A 717 47.86 -27.64 -11.12
CA LEU A 717 47.02 -27.06 -10.07
C LEU A 717 45.64 -27.71 -10.09
N GLY A 718 45.01 -27.80 -8.92
CA GLY A 718 43.65 -28.30 -8.74
C GLY A 718 42.61 -27.19 -8.78
N GLY A 719 41.56 -27.36 -7.98
CA GLY A 719 40.49 -26.39 -7.78
C GLY A 719 40.98 -25.09 -7.16
N MET A 720 40.16 -24.05 -7.32
CA MET A 720 40.42 -22.71 -6.79
C MET A 720 39.15 -22.14 -6.18
N THR A 721 39.32 -21.25 -5.21
CA THR A 721 38.23 -20.43 -4.66
C THR A 721 38.77 -19.07 -4.23
N LEU A 722 37.88 -18.13 -3.93
CA LEU A 722 38.20 -16.85 -3.31
C LEU A 722 37.77 -16.86 -1.84
N SER A 723 38.41 -16.07 -0.99
CA SER A 723 37.81 -15.70 0.32
C SER A 723 36.51 -14.92 0.12
N ALA A 724 35.62 -14.96 1.11
CA ALA A 724 34.35 -14.21 1.11
C ALA A 724 34.54 -12.71 0.79
N ASP A 725 35.61 -12.08 1.29
CA ASP A 725 35.96 -10.68 1.01
C ASP A 725 36.61 -10.41 -0.37
N GLU A 726 36.79 -11.46 -1.18
CA GLU A 726 37.45 -11.45 -2.49
C GLU A 726 38.88 -10.89 -2.50
N GLN A 727 39.57 -10.89 -1.35
CA GLN A 727 40.93 -10.37 -1.24
C GLN A 727 42.00 -11.46 -1.38
N THR A 728 41.64 -12.74 -1.27
CA THR A 728 42.58 -13.86 -1.34
C THR A 728 42.07 -14.95 -2.27
N LEU A 729 42.89 -15.36 -3.25
CA LEU A 729 42.67 -16.55 -4.05
C LEU A 729 43.37 -17.74 -3.43
N TYR A 730 42.66 -18.86 -3.30
CA TYR A 730 43.18 -20.13 -2.84
C TYR A 730 43.25 -21.12 -3.99
N THR A 731 44.33 -21.89 -4.07
CA THR A 731 44.47 -23.01 -5.02
C THR A 731 45.26 -24.14 -4.39
N ILE A 732 44.99 -25.37 -4.77
CA ILE A 732 45.83 -26.51 -4.40
C ILE A 732 46.88 -26.81 -5.48
N ASN A 733 48.12 -27.02 -5.08
CA ASN A 733 49.16 -27.54 -5.97
C ASN A 733 49.22 -29.08 -5.86
N LEU A 734 49.09 -29.77 -6.99
CA LEU A 734 48.99 -31.23 -7.04
C LEU A 734 50.34 -31.94 -6.83
N ALA A 735 51.46 -31.26 -7.13
CA ALA A 735 52.80 -31.82 -7.06
C ALA A 735 53.38 -31.78 -5.65
N ASP A 736 53.34 -30.61 -5.00
CA ASP A 736 53.85 -30.45 -3.64
C ASP A 736 52.79 -30.67 -2.55
N LYS A 737 51.51 -30.82 -2.94
CA LYS A 737 50.36 -31.11 -2.08
C LYS A 737 50.16 -30.03 -1.00
N ARG A 738 50.27 -28.76 -1.38
CA ARG A 738 50.06 -27.61 -0.48
C ARG A 738 48.91 -26.72 -0.96
N LEU A 739 48.22 -26.13 0.00
CA LEU A 739 47.26 -25.05 -0.26
C LEU A 739 48.04 -23.74 -0.40
N TYR A 740 47.84 -23.05 -1.51
CA TYR A 740 48.42 -21.73 -1.79
C TYR A 740 47.36 -20.66 -1.55
N SER A 741 47.74 -19.57 -0.91
CA SER A 741 46.93 -18.37 -0.71
C SER A 741 47.61 -17.20 -1.38
N ILE A 742 46.91 -16.48 -2.25
CA ILE A 742 47.43 -15.42 -3.11
C ILE A 742 46.60 -14.17 -2.86
N ALA A 743 47.18 -13.15 -2.23
CA ALA A 743 46.48 -11.88 -2.05
C ALA A 743 46.23 -11.20 -3.41
N LEU A 744 45.06 -10.59 -3.60
CA LEU A 744 44.59 -9.99 -4.86
C LEU A 744 44.58 -8.44 -4.85
N GLY A 745 44.83 -7.82 -3.71
CA GLY A 745 44.59 -6.39 -3.48
C GLY A 745 43.13 -6.08 -3.18
N ALA A 746 42.83 -4.83 -2.81
CA ALA A 746 41.49 -4.42 -2.42
C ALA A 746 40.49 -4.50 -3.59
N ALA A 747 39.34 -5.13 -3.36
CA ALA A 747 38.17 -5.01 -4.25
C ALA A 747 37.70 -3.54 -4.26
N PRO A 748 37.20 -3.00 -5.39
CA PRO A 748 36.87 -3.64 -6.67
C PRO A 748 37.99 -3.49 -7.72
N ALA A 749 39.20 -3.09 -7.31
CA ALA A 749 40.29 -2.87 -8.25
C ALA A 749 40.64 -4.17 -8.99
N ILE A 750 41.09 -4.04 -10.23
CA ILE A 750 41.59 -5.17 -11.04
C ILE A 750 42.59 -5.98 -10.20
N PRO A 751 42.42 -7.32 -10.07
CA PRO A 751 43.23 -8.14 -9.20
C PRO A 751 44.72 -8.04 -9.55
N GLN A 752 45.56 -7.91 -8.52
CA GLN A 752 47.01 -7.87 -8.62
C GLN A 752 47.63 -8.94 -7.72
N VAL A 753 48.74 -9.54 -8.16
CA VAL A 753 49.44 -10.56 -7.36
C VAL A 753 50.13 -9.90 -6.16
N GLY A 754 49.60 -10.16 -4.97
CA GLY A 754 50.19 -9.77 -3.70
C GLY A 754 51.06 -10.88 -3.09
N ARG A 755 51.09 -10.91 -1.75
CA ARG A 755 51.82 -11.94 -0.99
C ARG A 755 51.25 -13.33 -1.30
N ILE A 756 52.15 -14.28 -1.57
CA ILE A 756 51.80 -15.70 -1.74
C ILE A 756 52.32 -16.50 -0.55
N THR A 757 51.44 -17.26 0.09
CA THR A 757 51.78 -18.23 1.15
C THR A 757 51.40 -19.63 0.73
N ARG A 758 52.09 -20.64 1.28
CA ARG A 758 51.78 -22.06 1.06
C ARG A 758 51.71 -22.79 2.39
N THR A 759 50.73 -23.67 2.54
CA THR A 759 50.46 -24.40 3.78
C THR A 759 50.42 -25.90 3.51
N ASP A 760 51.13 -26.66 4.34
CA ASP A 760 51.14 -28.13 4.32
C ASP A 760 49.76 -28.68 4.70
N LEU A 761 49.31 -29.73 4.01
CA LEU A 761 48.12 -30.48 4.41
C LEU A 761 48.38 -31.23 5.73
N PRO A 762 47.35 -31.43 6.57
CA PRO A 762 47.47 -32.23 7.78
C PRO A 762 47.76 -33.70 7.44
N THR A 763 48.34 -34.42 8.40
CA THR A 763 48.56 -35.86 8.24
C THR A 763 47.22 -36.60 8.34
N ILE A 764 46.88 -37.35 7.29
CA ILE A 764 45.61 -38.09 7.21
C ILE A 764 45.82 -39.52 7.71
N SER A 765 45.18 -39.87 8.82
CA SER A 765 45.25 -41.21 9.40
C SER A 765 44.68 -42.26 8.43
N GLY A 766 45.34 -43.41 8.31
CA GLY A 766 44.90 -44.52 7.46
C GLY A 766 45.21 -44.38 5.96
N CYS A 767 45.82 -43.27 5.52
CA CYS A 767 46.34 -43.10 4.16
C CYS A 767 47.85 -42.88 4.16
N SER A 768 48.56 -43.53 3.24
CA SER A 768 49.99 -43.21 3.02
C SER A 768 50.12 -41.76 2.53
N ALA A 769 51.09 -41.01 3.04
CA ALA A 769 51.39 -39.66 2.56
C ALA A 769 51.69 -39.63 1.04
N SER A 770 52.26 -40.72 0.51
CA SER A 770 52.49 -40.89 -0.94
C SER A 770 51.20 -41.01 -1.74
N ASP A 771 50.08 -41.36 -1.12
CA ASP A 771 48.82 -41.72 -1.77
C ASP A 771 47.74 -40.65 -1.62
N VAL A 772 47.95 -39.64 -0.76
CA VAL A 772 47.08 -38.47 -0.67
C VAL A 772 47.14 -37.68 -1.98
N ARG A 773 45.96 -37.40 -2.55
CA ARG A 773 45.77 -36.63 -3.79
C ARG A 773 44.72 -35.54 -3.55
N PRO A 774 45.12 -34.30 -3.23
CA PRO A 774 44.20 -33.19 -3.01
C PRO A 774 43.80 -32.55 -4.35
N PHE A 775 42.59 -32.04 -4.48
CA PHE A 775 42.07 -31.46 -5.73
C PHE A 775 41.06 -30.33 -5.50
N ALA A 776 39.86 -30.63 -5.00
CA ALA A 776 38.83 -29.62 -4.82
C ALA A 776 39.26 -28.56 -3.80
N VAL A 777 38.93 -27.29 -4.07
CA VAL A 777 39.07 -26.19 -3.12
C VAL A 777 37.81 -25.35 -3.27
N THR A 778 37.10 -25.11 -2.18
CA THR A 778 35.91 -24.25 -2.16
C THR A 778 35.88 -23.43 -0.87
N GLU A 779 35.19 -22.29 -0.89
CA GLU A 779 34.98 -21.46 0.29
C GLU A 779 33.54 -21.65 0.78
N HIS A 780 33.34 -21.64 2.09
CA HIS A 780 32.02 -21.61 2.68
C HIS A 780 32.10 -21.00 4.09
N TRP A 781 31.34 -19.93 4.34
CA TRP A 781 31.24 -19.21 5.61
C TRP A 781 32.60 -18.79 6.21
N GLY A 782 33.49 -18.27 5.36
CA GLY A 782 34.81 -17.76 5.71
C GLY A 782 35.91 -18.82 5.75
N ASP A 783 35.57 -20.11 5.68
CA ASP A 783 36.53 -21.22 5.73
C ASP A 783 36.77 -21.83 4.36
N ILE A 784 37.96 -22.41 4.18
CA ILE A 784 38.37 -23.06 2.95
C ILE A 784 38.32 -24.58 3.12
N TYR A 785 37.58 -25.26 2.25
CA TYR A 785 37.44 -26.71 2.24
C TYR A 785 38.24 -27.33 1.10
N VAL A 786 39.09 -28.31 1.42
CA VAL A 786 39.95 -29.02 0.45
C VAL A 786 39.54 -30.47 0.35
N GLY A 787 39.17 -30.91 -0.85
CA GLY A 787 38.85 -32.30 -1.16
C GLY A 787 40.09 -33.11 -1.52
N ALA A 788 40.19 -34.32 -0.98
CA ALA A 788 41.29 -35.23 -1.31
C ALA A 788 40.83 -36.69 -1.38
N VAL A 789 41.61 -37.54 -2.05
CA VAL A 789 41.43 -39.00 -2.03
C VAL A 789 42.70 -39.71 -1.57
N CYS A 790 42.52 -40.88 -0.94
CA CYS A 790 43.59 -41.87 -0.82
C CYS A 790 43.60 -42.72 -2.10
N SER A 791 44.62 -42.57 -2.92
CA SER A 791 44.72 -43.24 -4.22
C SER A 791 45.04 -44.73 -4.14
N ALA A 792 45.50 -45.22 -2.99
CA ALA A 792 45.98 -46.59 -2.78
C ALA A 792 47.09 -47.03 -3.76
N GLU A 793 47.75 -46.10 -4.44
CA GLU A 793 48.79 -46.39 -5.43
C GLU A 793 49.97 -47.17 -4.82
N SER A 794 50.36 -46.84 -3.57
CA SER A 794 51.43 -47.53 -2.85
C SER A 794 51.17 -49.02 -2.58
N THR A 795 49.92 -49.48 -2.73
CA THR A 795 49.54 -50.88 -2.54
C THR A 795 49.81 -51.75 -3.77
N LEU A 796 50.15 -51.14 -4.91
CA LEU A 796 50.51 -51.87 -6.12
C LEU A 796 51.80 -52.65 -5.91
N THR A 797 51.72 -53.97 -6.05
CA THR A 797 52.88 -54.86 -5.99
C THR A 797 52.83 -55.86 -7.14
N LYS A 798 53.94 -56.57 -7.39
CA LYS A 798 53.94 -57.68 -8.36
C LYS A 798 52.90 -58.76 -8.02
N ALA A 799 52.64 -58.99 -6.73
CA ALA A 799 51.66 -59.97 -6.26
C ALA A 799 50.22 -59.44 -6.29
N LEU A 800 50.04 -58.11 -6.23
CA LEU A 800 48.74 -57.45 -6.29
C LEU A 800 48.76 -56.33 -7.36
N PRO A 801 48.76 -56.69 -8.66
CA PRO A 801 48.92 -55.71 -9.75
C PRO A 801 47.73 -54.77 -9.94
N GLY A 802 46.59 -55.03 -9.28
CA GLY A 802 45.44 -54.15 -9.21
C GLY A 802 45.37 -53.28 -7.94
N GLY A 803 46.30 -53.46 -7.00
CA GLY A 803 46.31 -52.77 -5.71
C GLY A 803 45.18 -53.23 -4.77
N ASP A 804 45.16 -52.68 -3.57
CA ASP A 804 44.14 -52.92 -2.55
C ASP A 804 43.07 -51.82 -2.58
N ALA A 805 41.98 -52.08 -3.31
CA ALA A 805 40.87 -51.15 -3.45
C ALA A 805 40.16 -50.85 -2.11
N SER A 806 40.34 -51.67 -1.06
CA SER A 806 39.76 -51.38 0.27
C SER A 806 40.37 -50.16 0.95
N LYS A 807 41.53 -49.69 0.46
CA LYS A 807 42.22 -48.48 0.94
C LYS A 807 41.75 -47.19 0.27
N LEU A 808 40.87 -47.27 -0.72
CA LEU A 808 40.31 -46.09 -1.37
C LEU A 808 39.34 -45.36 -0.42
N GLN A 809 39.64 -44.10 -0.16
CA GLN A 809 38.89 -43.21 0.73
C GLN A 809 38.87 -41.80 0.13
N ALA A 810 37.83 -41.03 0.44
CA ALA A 810 37.77 -39.61 0.17
C ALA A 810 37.71 -38.81 1.48
N TYR A 811 38.26 -37.60 1.46
CA TYR A 811 38.41 -36.72 2.61
C TYR A 811 38.00 -35.29 2.26
N VAL A 812 37.40 -34.61 3.22
CA VAL A 812 37.23 -33.14 3.21
C VAL A 812 38.02 -32.57 4.38
N LEU A 813 38.94 -31.67 4.08
CA LEU A 813 39.79 -30.96 5.03
C LEU A 813 39.28 -29.53 5.17
N ARG A 814 39.30 -28.97 6.39
CA ARG A 814 38.90 -27.58 6.65
C ARG A 814 40.13 -26.75 7.03
N TYR A 815 40.29 -25.61 6.37
CA TYR A 815 41.31 -24.60 6.63
C TYR A 815 40.64 -23.31 7.08
N MET A 816 40.98 -22.84 8.26
CA MET A 816 40.50 -21.58 8.81
C MET A 816 41.56 -20.50 8.54
N PRO A 817 41.27 -19.48 7.71
CA PRO A 817 42.21 -18.38 7.47
C PRO A 817 42.76 -17.79 8.78
N GLY A 818 44.07 -17.61 8.86
CA GLY A 818 44.78 -17.16 10.07
C GLY A 818 45.07 -18.24 11.13
N SER A 819 44.29 -19.32 11.18
CA SER A 819 44.44 -20.41 12.15
C SER A 819 45.06 -21.70 11.57
N GLY A 820 44.93 -21.94 10.26
CA GLY A 820 45.47 -23.12 9.59
C GLY A 820 44.47 -24.27 9.43
N PHE A 821 44.96 -25.45 9.04
CA PHE A 821 44.12 -26.64 8.89
C PHE A 821 43.67 -27.21 10.24
N ALA A 822 42.42 -27.69 10.28
CA ALA A 822 41.97 -28.60 11.33
C ALA A 822 42.88 -29.84 11.41
N ALA A 823 43.06 -30.39 12.61
CA ALA A 823 44.03 -31.46 12.87
C ALA A 823 43.69 -32.78 12.16
N GLN A 824 42.42 -33.01 11.81
CA GLN A 824 41.93 -34.18 11.09
C GLN A 824 40.90 -33.76 10.03
N PRO A 825 40.63 -34.60 9.02
CA PRO A 825 39.54 -34.37 8.08
C PRO A 825 38.20 -34.20 8.80
N VAL A 826 37.40 -33.23 8.36
CA VAL A 826 36.05 -32.96 8.90
C VAL A 826 35.01 -33.93 8.32
N PHE A 827 35.32 -34.56 7.19
CA PHE A 827 34.53 -35.64 6.62
C PHE A 827 35.41 -36.69 5.95
N THR A 828 35.03 -37.97 6.06
CA THR A 828 35.74 -39.11 5.47
C THR A 828 34.74 -40.20 5.09
N PHE A 829 34.88 -40.77 3.89
CA PHE A 829 34.02 -41.87 3.44
C PHE A 829 34.72 -42.86 2.49
N PRO A 830 34.31 -44.14 2.52
CA PRO A 830 34.90 -45.17 1.67
C PRO A 830 34.39 -45.08 0.23
N LEU A 831 35.28 -45.39 -0.73
CA LEU A 831 34.95 -45.44 -2.16
C LEU A 831 34.70 -46.89 -2.64
N ASN A 832 34.02 -47.69 -1.81
CA ASN A 832 33.82 -49.13 -2.01
C ASN A 832 32.38 -49.52 -2.41
N TYR A 833 31.53 -48.56 -2.71
CA TYR A 833 30.13 -48.77 -3.09
C TYR A 833 29.99 -49.16 -4.57
N SER A 834 28.87 -49.80 -4.92
CA SER A 834 28.60 -50.25 -6.30
C SER A 834 28.21 -49.08 -7.19
N ARG A 835 28.92 -48.87 -8.30
CA ARG A 835 28.55 -47.90 -9.35
C ARG A 835 28.07 -48.54 -10.66
N ARG A 836 27.92 -49.87 -10.65
CA ARG A 836 27.54 -50.71 -11.80
C ARG A 836 28.40 -50.48 -13.04
N CYS A 837 27.86 -49.87 -14.10
CA CYS A 837 28.42 -49.93 -15.44
C CYS A 837 28.91 -48.57 -15.93
N ALA A 838 30.15 -48.52 -16.41
CA ALA A 838 30.62 -47.37 -17.18
C ALA A 838 29.94 -47.33 -18.57
N ASN A 839 29.61 -48.50 -19.13
CA ASN A 839 28.89 -48.64 -20.38
C ASN A 839 28.07 -49.94 -20.39
N ASN A 840 26.74 -49.85 -20.59
CA ASN A 840 25.83 -51.00 -20.67
C ASN A 840 25.22 -51.20 -22.09
N ALA A 841 25.65 -50.42 -23.08
CA ALA A 841 25.15 -50.43 -24.47
C ALA A 841 25.21 -51.80 -25.18
N TYR A 842 26.17 -52.66 -24.80
CA TYR A 842 26.53 -53.85 -25.57
C TYR A 842 26.24 -55.17 -24.84
N THR A 843 25.70 -55.11 -23.62
CA THR A 843 25.33 -56.30 -22.83
C THR A 843 24.01 -56.05 -22.10
N LEU A 844 22.94 -56.73 -22.52
CA LEU A 844 21.62 -56.64 -21.88
C LEU A 844 21.55 -57.34 -20.50
N SER A 845 22.65 -57.96 -20.04
CA SER A 845 22.73 -58.62 -18.74
C SER A 845 23.69 -57.91 -17.79
N LEU A 846 23.21 -57.65 -16.56
CA LEU A 846 24.01 -57.06 -15.47
C LEU A 846 25.33 -57.81 -15.18
N PRO A 847 25.38 -59.16 -15.23
CA PRO A 847 26.63 -59.89 -15.07
C PRO A 847 27.65 -59.62 -16.19
N GLY A 848 27.21 -59.52 -17.45
CA GLY A 848 28.09 -59.23 -18.58
C GLY A 848 28.70 -57.82 -18.52
N CYS A 849 27.91 -56.86 -18.07
CA CYS A 849 28.36 -55.49 -17.91
C CYS A 849 29.40 -55.30 -16.78
N LYS A 850 29.18 -55.95 -15.62
CA LYS A 850 30.16 -55.94 -14.50
C LYS A 850 31.50 -56.57 -14.86
N LEU A 851 31.53 -57.46 -15.87
CA LEU A 851 32.75 -58.11 -16.35
C LEU A 851 33.46 -57.30 -17.44
N LEU A 852 32.72 -56.67 -18.35
CA LEU A 852 33.29 -56.03 -19.54
C LEU A 852 33.49 -54.51 -19.41
N PHE A 853 32.68 -53.82 -18.60
CA PHE A 853 32.73 -52.36 -18.42
C PHE A 853 32.43 -51.93 -16.97
N PRO A 854 33.16 -52.44 -15.95
CA PRO A 854 32.89 -52.11 -14.56
C PRO A 854 33.15 -50.63 -14.27
N ALA A 855 32.24 -50.00 -13.50
CA ALA A 855 32.42 -48.67 -12.94
C ALA A 855 33.06 -48.69 -11.54
N SER A 856 33.53 -49.84 -11.03
CA SER A 856 34.18 -49.89 -9.72
C SER A 856 35.42 -49.00 -9.67
N TRP A 857 35.62 -48.30 -8.55
CA TRP A 857 36.85 -47.54 -8.32
C TRP A 857 38.05 -48.46 -8.14
N ASN A 858 39.18 -48.09 -8.76
CA ASN A 858 40.43 -48.82 -8.71
C ASN A 858 41.53 -47.95 -8.09
N PRO A 859 42.51 -48.56 -7.40
CA PRO A 859 43.76 -47.90 -7.03
C PRO A 859 44.39 -47.20 -8.23
N TRP A 860 44.98 -46.03 -7.97
CA TRP A 860 45.65 -45.28 -9.03
C TRP A 860 46.79 -46.09 -9.61
N ARG A 861 46.93 -46.03 -10.93
CA ARG A 861 47.95 -46.78 -11.65
C ARG A 861 48.83 -45.86 -12.51
N PRO A 862 50.16 -46.03 -12.45
CA PRO A 862 51.09 -45.21 -13.22
C PRO A 862 51.29 -45.67 -14.67
N THR A 863 50.82 -46.88 -15.01
CA THR A 863 50.97 -47.46 -16.35
C THR A 863 49.61 -47.71 -16.98
N PHE A 864 49.52 -47.62 -18.31
CA PHE A 864 48.29 -47.93 -19.03
C PHE A 864 47.72 -49.30 -18.65
N ALA A 865 46.45 -49.30 -18.25
CA ALA A 865 45.68 -50.50 -17.99
C ALA A 865 44.27 -50.35 -18.57
N MET A 866 43.66 -51.49 -18.89
CA MET A 866 42.28 -51.59 -19.33
C MET A 866 41.67 -52.86 -18.76
N ILE A 867 40.43 -52.78 -18.27
CA ILE A 867 39.67 -53.96 -17.82
C ILE A 867 38.93 -54.61 -19.00
N SER A 868 38.58 -53.84 -20.03
CA SER A 868 37.92 -54.31 -21.26
C SER A 868 38.92 -54.52 -22.39
N PRO A 869 38.92 -55.64 -23.15
CA PRO A 869 39.81 -55.87 -24.29
C PRO A 869 39.35 -55.21 -25.61
N ASN A 870 38.28 -54.41 -25.61
CA ASN A 870 37.67 -53.83 -26.80
C ASN A 870 38.15 -52.38 -27.09
N SER A 871 37.68 -51.79 -28.20
CA SER A 871 37.93 -50.38 -28.58
C SER A 871 37.37 -49.33 -27.60
N TYR A 872 36.82 -49.73 -26.44
CA TYR A 872 36.23 -48.86 -25.42
C TYR A 872 36.77 -49.19 -24.02
N PRO A 873 38.04 -48.88 -23.72
CA PRO A 873 38.65 -49.23 -22.45
C PRO A 873 38.10 -48.39 -21.29
N VAL A 874 38.04 -49.01 -20.11
CA VAL A 874 37.69 -48.37 -18.84
C VAL A 874 38.66 -48.83 -17.74
N TYR A 875 39.04 -47.92 -16.85
CA TYR A 875 39.79 -48.21 -15.63
C TYR A 875 39.54 -47.13 -14.55
N PRO A 876 38.31 -47.03 -14.00
CA PRO A 876 37.94 -45.88 -13.21
C PRO A 876 38.80 -45.68 -11.98
N GLN A 877 39.32 -44.47 -11.78
CA GLN A 877 40.21 -44.07 -10.69
C GLN A 877 39.71 -42.76 -10.07
N PRO A 878 39.42 -42.71 -8.76
CA PRO A 878 38.70 -41.58 -8.17
C PRO A 878 39.58 -40.35 -8.02
N MET A 879 39.00 -39.17 -8.25
CA MET A 879 39.50 -37.85 -7.88
C MET A 879 38.33 -37.03 -7.33
N LEU A 880 38.46 -36.45 -6.14
CA LEU A 880 37.45 -35.53 -5.59
C LEU A 880 37.75 -34.12 -6.09
N THR A 881 37.16 -33.74 -7.22
CA THR A 881 37.49 -32.50 -7.95
C THR A 881 36.52 -31.35 -7.70
N GLY A 882 35.33 -31.63 -7.16
CA GLY A 882 34.35 -30.61 -6.79
C GLY A 882 33.78 -30.83 -5.40
N ILE A 883 33.62 -29.74 -4.66
CA ILE A 883 32.90 -29.65 -3.39
C ILE A 883 32.09 -28.36 -3.48
N THR A 884 30.79 -28.45 -3.19
CA THR A 884 29.91 -27.29 -3.05
C THR A 884 28.90 -27.56 -1.93
N PHE A 885 28.23 -26.52 -1.45
CA PHE A 885 27.32 -26.59 -0.31
C PHE A 885 25.90 -26.23 -0.71
N ASP A 886 24.93 -26.97 -0.17
CA ASP A 886 23.50 -26.65 -0.23
C ASP A 886 22.95 -26.66 1.20
N ASN A 887 22.69 -25.47 1.77
CA ASN A 887 22.20 -25.32 3.15
C ASN A 887 23.06 -26.10 4.18
N GLY A 888 24.39 -26.07 3.99
CA GLY A 888 25.38 -26.78 4.82
C GLY A 888 25.62 -28.25 4.44
N ASP A 889 24.74 -28.88 3.65
CA ASP A 889 24.99 -30.22 3.10
C ASP A 889 26.09 -30.17 2.03
N LEU A 890 26.93 -31.20 1.98
CA LEU A 890 27.97 -31.33 0.98
C LEU A 890 27.44 -31.99 -0.29
N ILE A 891 27.76 -31.40 -1.43
CA ILE A 891 27.65 -32.04 -2.74
C ILE A 891 29.06 -32.26 -3.30
N LEU A 892 29.34 -33.49 -3.70
CA LEU A 892 30.68 -33.99 -4.00
C LEU A 892 30.76 -34.45 -5.44
N GLY A 893 31.64 -33.80 -6.22
CA GLY A 893 31.94 -34.16 -7.59
C GLY A 893 33.16 -35.07 -7.68
N LEU A 894 32.94 -36.34 -8.02
CA LEU A 894 34.00 -37.32 -8.25
C LEU A 894 34.30 -37.45 -9.74
N ARG A 895 35.52 -37.10 -10.14
CA ARG A 895 36.05 -37.30 -11.49
C ARG A 895 36.77 -38.62 -11.59
N ASP A 896 36.67 -39.26 -12.75
CA ASP A 896 37.49 -40.42 -13.09
C ASP A 896 38.77 -39.97 -13.81
N ARG A 897 39.92 -40.21 -13.15
CA ARG A 897 41.27 -39.93 -13.67
C ARG A 897 41.53 -40.61 -15.00
N TYR A 898 40.94 -41.78 -15.25
CA TYR A 898 41.15 -42.51 -16.50
C TYR A 898 40.65 -41.73 -17.72
N GLY A 899 39.58 -40.95 -17.57
CA GLY A 899 39.11 -40.05 -18.62
C GLY A 899 40.11 -38.94 -18.96
N ASP A 900 41.01 -38.59 -18.04
CA ASP A 900 42.12 -37.64 -18.30
C ASP A 900 43.39 -38.30 -18.81
N GLN A 901 43.48 -39.63 -18.69
CA GLN A 901 44.58 -40.47 -19.16
C GLN A 901 44.30 -41.12 -20.52
N ALA A 902 43.04 -41.18 -20.94
CA ALA A 902 42.59 -41.74 -22.21
C ALA A 902 42.03 -40.64 -23.13
N GLY A 903 41.84 -40.96 -24.41
CA GLY A 903 41.30 -40.04 -25.41
C GLY A 903 40.14 -40.62 -26.21
N TRP A 904 39.57 -39.79 -27.09
CA TRP A 904 38.60 -40.18 -28.11
C TRP A 904 39.31 -40.47 -29.41
N ASN A 905 39.11 -41.67 -29.97
CA ASN A 905 39.79 -42.15 -31.18
C ASN A 905 41.31 -41.91 -31.14
N SER A 906 41.95 -42.28 -30.03
CA SER A 906 43.36 -41.96 -29.77
C SER A 906 44.17 -43.19 -29.37
N PRO A 907 45.47 -43.28 -29.74
CA PRO A 907 46.26 -44.48 -29.48
C PRO A 907 46.61 -44.60 -27.97
N PRO A 908 46.73 -45.83 -27.44
CA PRO A 908 47.26 -46.03 -26.09
C PRO A 908 48.69 -45.47 -25.93
N PRO A 909 49.12 -45.08 -24.72
CA PRO A 909 50.48 -44.62 -24.43
C PRO A 909 51.60 -45.55 -24.92
N SER A 910 51.33 -46.87 -24.93
CA SER A 910 52.27 -47.91 -25.37
C SER A 910 52.36 -48.04 -26.90
N GLY A 911 51.57 -47.29 -27.66
CA GLY A 911 51.32 -47.53 -29.08
C GLY A 911 50.27 -48.62 -29.32
N GLY A 912 49.66 -48.63 -30.51
CA GLY A 912 48.62 -49.58 -30.91
C GLY A 912 47.51 -48.94 -31.73
N GLY A 913 46.41 -49.68 -31.95
CA GLY A 913 45.20 -49.15 -32.59
C GLY A 913 44.48 -48.16 -31.68
N ASN A 914 43.77 -47.21 -32.28
CA ASN A 914 43.03 -46.19 -31.54
C ASN A 914 41.93 -46.79 -30.67
N VAL A 915 41.77 -46.21 -29.48
CA VAL A 915 40.75 -46.56 -28.50
C VAL A 915 39.87 -45.35 -28.19
N ASN A 916 38.68 -45.62 -27.67
CA ASN A 916 37.71 -44.62 -27.23
C ASN A 916 37.47 -44.81 -25.73
N GLY A 917 38.23 -44.13 -24.90
CA GLY A 917 38.04 -44.25 -23.45
C GLY A 917 36.61 -43.89 -23.04
N ILE A 918 36.15 -44.45 -21.92
CA ILE A 918 34.90 -44.04 -21.28
C ILE A 918 35.21 -43.68 -19.84
N THR A 919 34.85 -42.47 -19.45
CA THR A 919 34.94 -42.00 -18.07
C THR A 919 33.73 -42.47 -17.28
N ALA A 920 33.92 -42.71 -15.98
CA ALA A 920 32.82 -42.98 -15.07
C ALA A 920 33.03 -42.20 -13.78
N GLY A 921 32.67 -40.91 -13.75
CA GLY A 921 32.65 -40.11 -12.53
C GLY A 921 31.42 -40.40 -11.66
N ASP A 922 31.18 -39.58 -10.65
CA ASP A 922 30.04 -39.70 -9.74
C ASP A 922 29.66 -38.34 -9.12
N ILE A 923 28.41 -38.21 -8.67
CA ILE A 923 27.91 -37.07 -7.91
C ILE A 923 27.23 -37.65 -6.66
N LEU A 924 27.71 -37.24 -5.48
CA LEU A 924 27.20 -37.72 -4.20
C LEU A 924 26.75 -36.55 -3.33
N ARG A 925 25.79 -36.79 -2.45
CA ARG A 925 25.41 -35.88 -1.37
C ARG A 925 25.83 -36.43 -0.01
N ALA A 926 26.20 -35.56 0.92
CA ALA A 926 26.38 -35.90 2.33
C ALA A 926 25.71 -34.85 3.20
N CYS A 927 24.76 -35.27 4.02
CA CYS A 927 23.93 -34.35 4.79
C CYS A 927 24.53 -34.09 6.17
N GLN A 928 24.43 -32.85 6.65
CA GLN A 928 24.85 -32.52 8.01
C GLN A 928 24.10 -33.37 9.03
N ARG A 929 24.78 -33.80 10.10
CA ARG A 929 24.13 -34.52 11.21
C ARG A 929 23.19 -33.59 11.98
N THR A 930 23.60 -32.34 12.12
CA THR A 930 22.79 -31.26 12.66
C THR A 930 22.79 -30.11 11.64
N PRO A 931 21.65 -29.80 11.00
CA PRO A 931 21.55 -28.71 10.03
C PRO A 931 22.07 -27.39 10.61
N GLY A 932 22.90 -26.69 9.85
CA GLY A 932 23.53 -25.42 10.22
C GLY A 932 24.80 -25.54 11.08
N ASP A 933 25.23 -26.76 11.45
CA ASP A 933 26.42 -26.98 12.28
C ASP A 933 27.46 -27.86 11.55
N PRO A 934 28.50 -27.27 10.93
CA PRO A 934 29.55 -28.04 10.26
C PRO A 934 30.42 -28.85 11.23
N GLU A 935 30.44 -28.53 12.53
CA GLU A 935 31.16 -29.31 13.55
C GLU A 935 30.44 -30.61 13.88
N SER A 936 29.12 -30.67 13.66
CA SER A 936 28.33 -31.90 13.79
C SER A 936 28.79 -33.00 12.83
N GLY A 937 29.49 -32.60 11.75
CA GLY A 937 29.96 -33.45 10.66
C GLY A 937 28.83 -33.92 9.75
N TRP A 938 29.19 -34.72 8.74
CA TRP A 938 28.25 -35.17 7.70
C TRP A 938 28.04 -36.69 7.73
N THR A 939 26.91 -37.10 7.15
CA THR A 939 26.56 -38.49 6.84
C THR A 939 26.40 -38.61 5.34
N LEU A 940 27.20 -39.49 4.71
CA LEU A 940 27.07 -39.77 3.28
C LEU A 940 25.65 -40.27 2.98
N GLU A 941 25.11 -39.91 1.82
CA GLU A 941 23.91 -40.54 1.30
C GLU A 941 23.99 -42.07 1.40
N ASN A 942 22.87 -42.74 1.62
CA ASN A 942 22.84 -44.20 1.71
C ASN A 942 21.48 -44.74 1.24
N ASN A 943 21.48 -45.55 0.19
CA ASN A 943 20.28 -46.05 -0.47
C ASN A 943 19.31 -44.95 -0.91
N GLY A 944 19.85 -43.87 -1.51
CA GLY A 944 19.11 -42.68 -1.92
C GLY A 944 18.57 -41.82 -0.79
N LEU A 945 18.88 -42.13 0.48
CA LEU A 945 18.52 -41.32 1.64
C LEU A 945 19.67 -40.37 2.01
N CYS A 946 19.38 -39.09 2.15
CA CYS A 946 20.25 -38.09 2.77
C CYS A 946 19.43 -37.21 3.70
N GLY A 947 19.84 -37.09 4.97
CA GLY A 947 19.03 -36.42 5.99
C GLY A 947 17.66 -37.08 6.14
N LYS A 948 16.58 -36.31 5.93
CA LYS A 948 15.19 -36.80 5.97
C LYS A 948 14.61 -37.12 4.58
N VAL A 949 15.38 -36.90 3.52
CA VAL A 949 14.90 -37.00 2.14
C VAL A 949 15.39 -38.30 1.52
N GLN A 950 14.45 -39.15 1.07
CA GLN A 950 14.75 -40.37 0.30
C GLN A 950 14.25 -40.21 -1.14
N THR A 951 15.16 -40.24 -2.10
CA THR A 951 14.84 -40.07 -3.52
C THR A 951 14.33 -41.37 -4.15
N ALA A 952 13.79 -41.26 -5.37
CA ALA A 952 13.40 -42.42 -6.18
C ALA A 952 14.59 -43.27 -6.65
N GLY A 953 15.83 -42.84 -6.38
CA GLY A 953 17.05 -43.62 -6.61
C GLY A 953 17.31 -44.74 -5.60
N LYS A 954 16.45 -44.87 -4.59
CA LYS A 954 16.40 -46.00 -3.65
C LYS A 954 16.37 -47.34 -4.40
N ASP A 955 17.15 -48.29 -3.91
CA ASP A 955 17.27 -49.67 -4.41
C ASP A 955 17.66 -49.77 -5.90
N SER A 956 18.21 -48.69 -6.48
CA SER A 956 18.60 -48.65 -7.89
C SER A 956 19.83 -49.51 -8.22
N GLY A 957 20.49 -50.10 -7.22
CA GLY A 957 21.67 -50.93 -7.39
C GLY A 957 22.98 -50.16 -7.56
N ARG A 958 22.93 -48.84 -7.43
CA ARG A 958 24.00 -47.85 -7.73
C ARG A 958 24.13 -46.90 -6.55
N GLY A 959 25.34 -46.47 -6.23
CA GLY A 959 25.62 -45.54 -5.14
C GLY A 959 25.81 -46.22 -3.77
N PRO A 960 26.16 -45.43 -2.75
CA PRO A 960 26.26 -45.89 -1.36
C PRO A 960 24.98 -46.59 -0.88
N GLY A 961 25.09 -47.67 -0.12
CA GLY A 961 23.90 -48.39 0.38
C GLY A 961 23.02 -49.04 -0.71
N ASN A 962 23.51 -49.16 -1.95
CA ASN A 962 22.82 -49.77 -3.10
C ASN A 962 21.66 -48.91 -3.69
N GLY A 963 21.67 -47.61 -3.44
CA GLY A 963 20.79 -46.61 -4.07
C GLY A 963 21.42 -45.22 -4.02
N LYS A 964 21.11 -44.37 -4.99
CA LYS A 964 21.80 -43.09 -5.22
C LYS A 964 20.86 -41.91 -5.01
N TYR A 965 21.34 -40.80 -4.45
CA TYR A 965 20.51 -39.61 -4.30
C TYR A 965 20.22 -38.97 -5.66
N TYR A 966 21.25 -38.49 -6.36
CA TYR A 966 21.19 -37.97 -7.73
C TYR A 966 21.15 -39.11 -8.76
N TYR A 967 20.02 -39.79 -8.89
CA TYR A 967 19.92 -41.07 -9.61
C TYR A 967 19.71 -40.95 -11.12
N GLN A 968 19.33 -39.76 -11.60
CA GLN A 968 19.18 -39.46 -13.03
C GLN A 968 20.47 -38.96 -13.69
N ASP A 969 21.60 -39.03 -13.00
CA ASP A 969 22.92 -38.89 -13.62
C ASP A 969 23.32 -40.13 -14.46
N SER A 970 22.34 -40.99 -14.76
CA SER A 970 22.44 -42.03 -15.77
C SER A 970 21.92 -41.54 -17.12
N PHE A 971 22.46 -42.09 -18.19
CA PHE A 971 21.96 -41.93 -19.56
C PHE A 971 21.48 -43.30 -20.04
N HIS A 972 20.24 -43.64 -19.71
CA HIS A 972 19.68 -44.98 -19.95
C HIS A 972 19.33 -45.21 -21.43
N PRO A 973 19.60 -46.39 -22.04
CA PRO A 973 20.20 -47.60 -21.48
C PRO A 973 21.71 -47.73 -21.72
N TYR A 974 22.50 -46.66 -21.75
CA TYR A 974 23.89 -46.68 -22.23
C TYR A 974 24.98 -46.40 -21.16
N HIS A 975 24.70 -45.56 -20.16
CA HIS A 975 25.67 -45.20 -19.11
C HIS A 975 25.00 -45.07 -17.74
N ASP A 976 25.57 -45.67 -16.69
CA ASP A 976 25.02 -45.53 -15.33
C ASP A 976 25.49 -44.26 -14.62
N ASN A 977 26.62 -43.67 -15.02
CA ASN A 977 27.19 -42.47 -14.39
C ASN A 977 27.78 -41.58 -15.48
N VAL A 978 27.31 -40.33 -15.60
CA VAL A 978 27.79 -39.39 -16.62
C VAL A 978 28.60 -38.20 -16.08
N GLY A 979 28.74 -38.09 -14.76
CA GLY A 979 29.45 -36.99 -14.11
C GLY A 979 30.93 -36.91 -14.52
N LEU A 980 31.44 -35.69 -14.68
CA LEU A 980 32.85 -35.37 -14.97
C LEU A 980 33.59 -34.75 -13.77
N GLY A 981 32.89 -34.59 -12.64
CA GLY A 981 33.44 -34.21 -11.34
C GLY A 981 33.50 -32.70 -11.05
N GLY A 982 33.12 -31.84 -11.98
CA GLY A 982 32.80 -30.44 -11.67
C GLY A 982 31.34 -30.34 -11.23
N VAL A 983 31.11 -29.79 -10.03
CA VAL A 983 29.80 -29.49 -9.44
C VAL A 983 29.83 -28.08 -8.85
N GLU A 984 28.73 -27.34 -8.98
CA GLU A 984 28.58 -25.99 -8.44
C GLU A 984 27.12 -25.77 -8.01
N GLN A 985 26.91 -25.39 -6.75
CA GLN A 985 25.61 -25.03 -6.19
C GLN A 985 25.58 -23.51 -6.00
N VAL A 986 24.54 -22.87 -6.54
CA VAL A 986 24.26 -21.47 -6.23
C VAL A 986 23.35 -21.44 -4.99
N PRO A 987 23.69 -20.72 -3.92
CA PRO A 987 22.79 -20.54 -2.78
C PRO A 987 21.38 -20.07 -3.22
N GLY A 988 20.34 -20.55 -2.54
CA GLY A 988 18.93 -20.32 -2.91
C GLY A 988 18.39 -21.10 -4.12
N PHE A 989 19.24 -21.56 -5.05
CA PHE A 989 18.79 -22.20 -6.28
C PHE A 989 18.25 -23.61 -6.08
N SER A 990 17.25 -23.95 -6.90
CA SER A 990 16.71 -25.28 -7.29
C SER A 990 17.59 -26.52 -7.25
N THR A 991 18.79 -26.31 -7.77
CA THR A 991 19.53 -27.33 -8.47
C THR A 991 21.01 -27.13 -8.29
N VAL A 992 21.75 -28.24 -8.33
CA VAL A 992 23.20 -28.25 -8.48
C VAL A 992 23.56 -28.46 -9.95
N MET A 993 24.46 -27.63 -10.47
CA MET A 993 24.97 -27.82 -11.82
C MET A 993 26.19 -28.73 -11.81
N ALA A 994 26.23 -29.69 -12.73
CA ALA A 994 27.37 -30.58 -12.90
C ALA A 994 27.81 -30.71 -14.36
N SER A 995 29.12 -30.79 -14.55
CA SER A 995 29.72 -31.16 -15.84
C SER A 995 29.46 -32.64 -16.13
N THR A 996 28.95 -32.95 -17.32
CA THR A 996 28.56 -34.30 -17.73
C THR A 996 28.92 -34.59 -19.19
N PHE A 997 29.06 -35.87 -19.53
CA PHE A 997 28.98 -36.30 -20.92
C PHE A 997 27.56 -36.78 -21.25
N ASP A 998 27.18 -36.72 -22.53
CA ASP A 998 25.82 -37.00 -22.97
C ASP A 998 24.74 -36.23 -22.16
N PRO A 999 24.84 -34.89 -22.00
CA PRO A 999 23.96 -34.12 -21.12
C PRO A 999 22.49 -34.12 -21.55
N THR A 1000 22.20 -34.40 -22.83
CA THR A 1000 20.84 -34.48 -23.40
C THR A 1000 20.58 -35.88 -24.00
N ASN A 1001 19.86 -35.98 -25.11
CA ASN A 1001 19.54 -37.23 -25.79
C ASN A 1001 20.59 -37.68 -26.84
N ASN A 1002 21.61 -36.86 -27.14
CA ASN A 1002 22.66 -37.26 -28.09
C ASN A 1002 23.86 -37.91 -27.39
N ILE A 1003 24.45 -38.89 -28.07
CA ILE A 1003 25.67 -39.58 -27.64
C ILE A 1003 26.93 -38.91 -28.19
N ASN A 1004 28.06 -39.14 -27.52
CA ASN A 1004 29.39 -38.58 -27.86
C ASN A 1004 29.40 -37.05 -27.75
N THR A 1005 28.75 -36.54 -26.71
CA THR A 1005 28.63 -35.10 -26.44
C THR A 1005 29.12 -34.77 -25.04
N GLY A 1006 29.43 -33.50 -24.79
CA GLY A 1006 29.80 -33.00 -23.47
C GLY A 1006 29.07 -31.70 -23.16
N GLY A 1007 28.73 -31.49 -21.89
CA GLY A 1007 28.08 -30.28 -21.44
C GLY A 1007 27.76 -30.29 -19.94
N ALA A 1008 26.66 -29.67 -19.58
CA ALA A 1008 26.23 -29.57 -18.18
C ALA A 1008 24.81 -30.14 -18.00
N ARG A 1009 24.55 -30.66 -16.79
CA ARG A 1009 23.21 -31.01 -16.31
C ARG A 1009 22.97 -30.33 -14.97
N ALA A 1010 21.77 -29.80 -14.78
CA ALA A 1010 21.29 -29.35 -13.49
C ALA A 1010 20.47 -30.48 -12.85
N PHE A 1011 20.75 -30.79 -11.58
CA PHE A 1011 20.04 -31.81 -10.82
C PHE A 1011 19.28 -31.18 -9.66
N ASN A 1012 18.04 -31.58 -9.43
CA ASN A 1012 17.22 -31.07 -8.34
C ASN A 1012 17.70 -31.60 -6.98
N ASP A 1013 17.98 -30.69 -6.04
CA ASP A 1013 18.52 -31.06 -4.73
C ASP A 1013 17.50 -31.71 -3.79
N THR A 1014 16.21 -31.54 -4.08
CA THR A 1014 15.12 -32.08 -3.26
C THR A 1014 14.77 -33.52 -3.63
N ASP A 1015 14.91 -33.93 -4.89
CA ASP A 1015 14.50 -35.28 -5.33
C ASP A 1015 15.53 -36.03 -6.16
N GLY A 1016 16.66 -35.42 -6.51
CA GLY A 1016 17.76 -36.02 -7.25
C GLY A 1016 17.47 -36.28 -8.73
N THR A 1017 16.38 -35.71 -9.28
CA THR A 1017 16.06 -35.77 -10.72
C THR A 1017 16.95 -34.82 -11.54
N THR A 1018 17.04 -35.06 -12.85
CA THR A 1018 17.63 -34.08 -13.78
C THR A 1018 16.56 -33.06 -14.14
N ASP A 1019 16.85 -31.78 -13.90
CA ASP A 1019 15.95 -30.68 -14.25
C ASP A 1019 16.10 -30.33 -15.74
N HIS A 1020 17.32 -29.99 -16.16
CA HIS A 1020 17.67 -29.73 -17.55
C HIS A 1020 19.12 -30.09 -17.86
N GLY A 1021 19.45 -30.13 -19.16
CA GLY A 1021 20.81 -30.36 -19.64
C GLY A 1021 21.11 -29.58 -20.92
N TYR A 1022 22.36 -29.17 -21.07
CA TYR A 1022 22.85 -28.36 -22.19
C TYR A 1022 24.09 -28.97 -22.84
N GLN A 1023 24.13 -29.02 -24.17
CA GLN A 1023 25.30 -29.47 -24.93
C GLN A 1023 26.27 -28.32 -25.24
N VAL A 1024 27.46 -28.40 -24.67
CA VAL A 1024 28.57 -27.46 -24.93
C VAL A 1024 29.33 -27.87 -26.19
N TYR A 1025 29.49 -29.18 -26.44
CA TYR A 1025 30.05 -29.71 -27.69
C TYR A 1025 29.45 -31.06 -28.07
N ASN A 1026 29.62 -31.45 -29.34
CA ASN A 1026 29.32 -32.79 -29.85
C ASN A 1026 30.44 -33.30 -30.77
N SER A 1027 30.19 -34.40 -31.48
CA SER A 1027 31.13 -35.03 -32.41
C SER A 1027 31.44 -34.23 -33.68
N SER A 1028 30.70 -33.15 -34.00
CA SER A 1028 31.04 -32.27 -35.13
C SER A 1028 32.12 -31.25 -34.76
N VAL A 1029 32.35 -31.00 -33.47
CA VAL A 1029 33.46 -30.18 -32.98
C VAL A 1029 34.74 -31.03 -33.06
N PRO A 1030 35.75 -30.62 -33.86
CA PRO A 1030 36.96 -31.41 -34.06
C PRO A 1030 37.82 -31.45 -32.79
N ARG A 1031 38.59 -32.54 -32.62
CA ARG A 1031 39.62 -32.68 -31.57
C ARG A 1031 39.10 -32.61 -30.12
N THR A 1032 37.81 -32.81 -29.91
CA THR A 1032 37.24 -32.98 -28.56
C THR A 1032 37.59 -34.35 -27.98
N PHE A 1033 37.43 -34.48 -26.66
CA PHE A 1033 37.64 -35.73 -25.94
C PHE A 1033 36.40 -36.65 -25.92
N GLY A 1034 35.34 -36.35 -26.67
CA GLY A 1034 34.12 -37.19 -26.66
C GLY A 1034 33.63 -37.46 -25.23
N LYS A 1035 33.63 -38.73 -24.81
CA LYS A 1035 33.25 -39.20 -23.46
C LYS A 1035 34.43 -39.38 -22.48
N THR A 1036 35.64 -38.95 -22.85
CA THR A 1036 36.86 -39.02 -22.02
C THR A 1036 37.09 -37.70 -21.26
N SER A 1037 36.13 -37.36 -20.39
CA SER A 1037 36.20 -36.18 -19.52
C SER A 1037 36.60 -34.90 -20.27
N GLY A 1038 35.84 -34.53 -21.30
CA GLY A 1038 36.15 -33.39 -22.17
C GLY A 1038 35.82 -32.00 -21.61
N LEU A 1039 35.22 -31.93 -20.41
CA LEU A 1039 35.01 -30.70 -19.66
C LEU A 1039 35.69 -30.76 -18.28
N GLY A 1040 36.00 -29.59 -17.73
CA GLY A 1040 36.64 -29.39 -16.43
C GLY A 1040 35.66 -28.98 -15.33
N SER A 1041 36.09 -28.04 -14.48
CA SER A 1041 35.24 -27.48 -13.43
C SER A 1041 34.09 -26.65 -14.01
N VAL A 1042 33.12 -26.35 -13.15
CA VAL A 1042 32.02 -25.42 -13.39
C VAL A 1042 32.22 -24.27 -12.42
N ALA A 1043 32.01 -23.03 -12.87
CA ALA A 1043 31.99 -21.86 -12.01
C ALA A 1043 30.81 -20.97 -12.42
N VAL A 1044 30.09 -20.42 -11.46
CA VAL A 1044 28.97 -19.51 -11.70
C VAL A 1044 29.44 -18.07 -11.56
N LEU A 1045 29.03 -17.21 -12.50
CA LEU A 1045 29.44 -15.82 -12.60
C LEU A 1045 28.40 -14.94 -11.90
N CYS A 1046 28.32 -15.04 -10.57
CA CYS A 1046 27.39 -14.27 -9.76
C CYS A 1046 27.77 -12.79 -9.68
N HIS A 1047 26.82 -11.87 -9.71
CA HIS A 1047 27.06 -10.44 -9.49
C HIS A 1047 27.38 -10.17 -8.03
N SER A 1048 28.02 -9.04 -7.77
CA SER A 1048 28.12 -8.52 -6.41
C SER A 1048 26.71 -8.19 -5.89
N ALA A 1049 26.46 -8.50 -4.62
CA ALA A 1049 25.26 -8.09 -3.91
C ALA A 1049 24.99 -6.58 -4.12
N PRO A 1050 23.74 -6.18 -4.41
CA PRO A 1050 23.35 -4.79 -4.45
C PRO A 1050 23.54 -4.13 -3.08
N ILE A 1051 23.43 -2.80 -3.04
CA ILE A 1051 23.49 -2.04 -1.80
C ILE A 1051 22.34 -1.06 -1.81
N GLU A 1052 21.56 -1.11 -0.76
CA GLU A 1052 20.52 -0.18 -0.43
C GLU A 1052 20.91 0.69 0.76
N ILE A 1053 20.61 1.97 0.69
CA ILE A 1053 20.78 2.90 1.79
C ILE A 1053 19.48 3.67 2.00
N GLY A 1054 19.12 3.93 3.24
CA GLY A 1054 17.86 4.61 3.51
C GLY A 1054 17.48 4.56 4.98
N HIS A 1055 16.17 4.71 5.17
CA HIS A 1055 15.36 4.38 6.34
C HIS A 1055 14.23 5.40 6.41
N ARG A 1056 14.24 6.38 7.34
CA ARG A 1056 13.04 7.17 7.64
C ARG A 1056 13.25 8.69 7.74
N VAL A 1057 12.28 9.46 7.26
CA VAL A 1057 12.06 10.88 7.59
C VAL A 1057 10.86 10.98 8.53
N TRP A 1058 11.06 11.51 9.74
CA TRP A 1058 10.07 11.42 10.82
C TRP A 1058 9.95 12.71 11.64
N LEU A 1059 8.81 12.83 12.34
CA LEU A 1059 8.51 13.97 13.22
C LEU A 1059 8.83 13.63 14.68
N ASP A 1060 9.93 14.19 15.16
CA ASP A 1060 10.34 14.13 16.56
C ASP A 1060 9.47 15.05 17.42
N SER A 1061 8.47 14.44 18.05
CA SER A 1061 7.41 15.14 18.77
C SER A 1061 7.85 15.51 20.18
N ASN A 1062 8.71 14.69 20.79
CA ASN A 1062 9.20 14.89 22.15
C ASN A 1062 10.59 15.56 22.23
N LYS A 1063 11.26 15.70 21.08
CA LYS A 1063 12.56 16.35 20.85
C LYS A 1063 13.75 15.63 21.47
N ASN A 1064 13.69 14.30 21.61
CA ASN A 1064 14.76 13.50 22.19
C ASN A 1064 15.80 13.03 21.16
N GLY A 1065 15.52 13.15 19.85
CA GLY A 1065 16.39 12.70 18.75
C GLY A 1065 16.41 11.19 18.50
N ILE A 1066 15.50 10.42 19.12
CA ILE A 1066 15.34 8.97 19.00
C ILE A 1066 13.95 8.69 18.43
N GLN A 1067 13.84 7.74 17.51
CA GLN A 1067 12.55 7.34 16.94
C GLN A 1067 11.73 6.53 17.96
N ASP A 1068 10.68 7.12 18.50
CA ASP A 1068 9.74 6.47 19.41
C ASP A 1068 8.56 5.82 18.68
N ALA A 1069 7.90 4.85 19.33
CA ALA A 1069 6.87 4.02 18.70
C ALA A 1069 5.63 4.81 18.22
N ASP A 1070 5.35 5.99 18.78
CA ASP A 1070 4.20 6.83 18.45
C ASP A 1070 4.53 8.00 17.51
N GLU A 1071 5.78 8.10 17.05
CA GLU A 1071 6.22 9.20 16.20
C GLU A 1071 5.95 8.92 14.73
N ALA A 1072 5.32 9.90 14.07
CA ALA A 1072 4.84 9.75 12.71
C ALA A 1072 5.97 9.89 11.68
N GLY A 1073 5.89 9.07 10.64
CA GLY A 1073 6.63 9.27 9.42
C GLY A 1073 6.10 10.48 8.65
N LEU A 1074 6.97 11.15 7.90
CA LEU A 1074 6.58 12.28 7.07
C LEU A 1074 6.46 11.83 5.62
N GLN A 1075 5.23 11.58 5.16
CA GLN A 1075 4.93 11.21 3.78
C GLN A 1075 5.08 12.37 2.80
N GLY A 1076 5.55 12.08 1.58
CA GLY A 1076 5.57 13.04 0.48
C GLY A 1076 6.80 13.94 0.44
N VAL A 1077 7.76 13.76 1.34
CA VAL A 1077 9.00 14.54 1.41
C VAL A 1077 9.95 14.09 0.30
N THR A 1078 10.49 15.05 -0.46
CA THR A 1078 11.46 14.74 -1.53
C THR A 1078 12.84 14.54 -0.94
N VAL A 1079 13.43 13.38 -1.20
CA VAL A 1079 14.80 13.02 -0.80
C VAL A 1079 15.66 12.87 -2.05
N ASN A 1080 16.83 13.51 -2.06
CA ASN A 1080 17.74 13.52 -3.21
C ASN A 1080 19.07 12.86 -2.86
N LEU A 1081 19.55 11.97 -3.74
CA LEU A 1081 20.87 11.35 -3.67
C LEU A 1081 21.85 12.08 -4.59
N TYR A 1082 22.95 12.56 -4.03
CA TYR A 1082 24.03 13.22 -4.74
C TYR A 1082 25.31 12.38 -4.73
N ALA A 1083 26.15 12.62 -5.74
CA ALA A 1083 27.53 12.12 -5.74
C ALA A 1083 28.34 12.73 -4.58
N ALA A 1084 29.54 12.19 -4.33
CA ALA A 1084 30.46 12.66 -3.29
C ALA A 1084 30.82 14.17 -3.38
N ASP A 1085 30.65 14.80 -4.55
CA ASP A 1085 30.86 16.25 -4.71
C ASP A 1085 29.76 17.10 -4.04
N GLY A 1086 28.65 16.49 -3.64
CA GLY A 1086 27.50 17.15 -3.04
C GLY A 1086 26.74 18.08 -3.98
N VAL A 1087 26.94 18.00 -5.29
CA VAL A 1087 26.34 18.90 -6.31
C VAL A 1087 25.72 18.12 -7.46
N THR A 1088 26.32 17.01 -7.88
CA THR A 1088 25.81 16.18 -8.97
C THR A 1088 24.68 15.29 -8.47
N LEU A 1089 23.43 15.61 -8.82
CA LEU A 1089 22.25 14.79 -8.51
C LEU A 1089 22.33 13.47 -9.28
N LEU A 1090 22.20 12.36 -8.57
CA LEU A 1090 22.23 11.01 -9.13
C LEU A 1090 20.83 10.39 -9.17
N ASP A 1091 20.04 10.58 -8.10
CA ASP A 1091 18.69 10.03 -7.99
C ASP A 1091 17.81 10.87 -7.04
N SER A 1092 16.50 10.65 -7.09
CA SER A 1092 15.49 11.34 -6.28
C SER A 1092 14.31 10.40 -5.99
N THR A 1093 13.85 10.38 -4.74
CA THR A 1093 12.67 9.63 -4.30
C THR A 1093 11.78 10.47 -3.39
N VAL A 1094 10.60 9.97 -3.08
CA VAL A 1094 9.63 10.61 -2.20
C VAL A 1094 9.26 9.64 -1.09
N THR A 1095 9.22 10.12 0.15
CA THR A 1095 8.90 9.29 1.31
C THR A 1095 7.48 8.74 1.27
N ASP A 1096 7.30 7.49 1.71
CA ASP A 1096 6.01 6.83 1.79
C ASP A 1096 5.20 7.20 3.06
N ALA A 1097 4.10 6.50 3.33
CA ALA A 1097 3.21 6.77 4.47
C ALA A 1097 3.92 6.67 5.84
N ASP A 1098 4.92 5.79 5.95
CA ASP A 1098 5.71 5.60 7.17
C ASP A 1098 6.95 6.51 7.20
N GLY A 1099 7.08 7.39 6.21
CA GLY A 1099 8.21 8.29 6.04
C GLY A 1099 9.44 7.61 5.44
N ALA A 1100 9.30 6.39 4.92
CA ALA A 1100 10.42 5.59 4.50
C ALA A 1100 10.96 6.01 3.12
N TYR A 1101 12.26 5.91 2.91
CA TYR A 1101 12.94 6.19 1.64
C TYR A 1101 14.21 5.35 1.50
N TYR A 1102 14.52 4.92 0.27
CA TYR A 1102 15.68 4.07 -0.02
C TYR A 1102 16.30 4.40 -1.38
N PHE A 1103 17.61 4.18 -1.51
CA PHE A 1103 18.36 4.31 -2.75
C PHE A 1103 19.28 3.11 -2.98
N GLN A 1104 19.32 2.65 -4.23
CA GLN A 1104 20.30 1.67 -4.68
C GLN A 1104 21.61 2.39 -5.07
N ILE A 1105 22.72 2.04 -4.42
CA ILE A 1105 24.02 2.68 -4.64
C ILE A 1105 25.07 1.73 -5.19
N LYS A 1106 26.16 2.29 -5.70
CA LYS A 1106 27.32 1.50 -6.14
C LYS A 1106 28.29 1.32 -4.97
N PRO A 1107 28.92 0.14 -4.84
CA PRO A 1107 29.89 -0.10 -3.78
C PRO A 1107 31.13 0.78 -3.94
N TYR A 1108 31.81 1.03 -2.83
CA TYR A 1108 33.10 1.73 -2.73
C TYR A 1108 33.08 3.21 -3.13
N ILE A 1109 31.90 3.82 -3.21
CA ILE A 1109 31.71 5.24 -3.55
C ILE A 1109 31.01 5.95 -2.38
N GLN A 1110 31.37 7.21 -2.14
CA GLN A 1110 30.71 8.07 -1.14
C GLN A 1110 29.53 8.83 -1.78
N TYR A 1111 28.52 9.11 -0.98
CA TYR A 1111 27.30 9.80 -1.41
C TYR A 1111 26.88 10.88 -0.42
N VAL A 1112 25.94 11.74 -0.84
CA VAL A 1112 25.30 12.72 0.04
C VAL A 1112 23.79 12.65 -0.16
N ILE A 1113 23.04 12.34 0.90
CA ILE A 1113 21.57 12.41 0.91
C ILE A 1113 21.15 13.81 1.34
N LYS A 1114 20.14 14.41 0.70
CA LYS A 1114 19.64 15.76 1.03
C LYS A 1114 18.12 15.88 0.96
N LEU A 1115 17.59 16.74 1.84
CA LEU A 1115 16.23 17.30 1.74
C LEU A 1115 16.30 18.74 1.20
N ASP A 1116 16.66 18.90 -0.06
CA ASP A 1116 16.92 20.22 -0.66
C ASP A 1116 15.91 20.66 -1.72
N ASN A 1117 14.75 20.00 -1.77
CA ASN A 1117 13.65 20.44 -2.63
C ASN A 1117 12.98 21.70 -2.05
N PRO A 1118 13.06 22.88 -2.71
CA PRO A 1118 12.53 24.12 -2.15
C PRO A 1118 11.01 24.14 -1.97
N THR A 1119 10.25 23.33 -2.74
CA THR A 1119 8.77 23.29 -2.61
C THR A 1119 8.32 22.74 -1.27
N ASP A 1120 9.11 21.83 -0.69
CA ASP A 1120 8.77 21.18 0.57
C ASP A 1120 8.82 22.18 1.73
N TYR A 1121 9.63 23.24 1.61
CA TYR A 1121 9.78 24.30 2.61
C TYR A 1121 8.93 25.55 2.35
N ALA A 1122 8.13 25.57 1.28
CA ALA A 1122 7.23 26.68 0.99
C ALA A 1122 6.14 26.83 2.07
N THR A 1123 5.42 27.96 2.12
CA THR A 1123 4.40 28.22 3.17
C THR A 1123 3.29 27.16 3.26
N SER A 1124 3.03 26.43 2.17
CA SER A 1124 2.10 25.30 2.10
C SER A 1124 2.79 23.95 1.87
N GLY A 1125 4.12 23.91 2.01
CA GLY A 1125 4.93 22.71 1.82
C GLY A 1125 4.97 21.85 3.08
N LEU A 1126 5.30 20.56 2.91
CA LEU A 1126 5.28 19.55 3.97
C LEU A 1126 6.26 19.84 5.12
N LEU A 1127 7.36 20.51 4.84
CA LEU A 1127 8.43 20.86 5.78
C LEU A 1127 8.40 22.34 6.18
N ALA A 1128 7.26 23.03 6.02
CA ALA A 1128 7.11 24.43 6.37
C ALA A 1128 7.43 24.70 7.86
N GLY A 1129 8.53 25.42 8.10
CA GLY A 1129 8.97 25.79 9.45
C GLY A 1129 9.69 24.68 10.22
N ALA A 1130 9.96 23.53 9.60
CA ALA A 1130 10.66 22.41 10.21
C ALA A 1130 12.07 22.80 10.69
N LYS A 1131 12.53 22.13 11.74
CA LYS A 1131 13.91 22.22 12.27
C LYS A 1131 14.47 20.82 12.44
N LEU A 1132 15.78 20.63 12.29
CA LEU A 1132 16.39 19.34 12.63
C LEU A 1132 16.30 19.04 14.12
N THR A 1133 16.13 17.76 14.45
CA THR A 1133 16.25 17.28 15.83
C THR A 1133 17.71 17.06 16.24
N LEU A 1134 17.92 16.52 17.46
CA LEU A 1134 19.22 16.11 17.96
C LEU A 1134 19.75 14.91 17.17
N THR A 1135 21.02 14.96 16.77
CA THR A 1135 21.69 13.88 16.05
C THR A 1135 22.50 13.00 17.00
N GLY A 1136 22.71 11.71 16.69
CA GLY A 1136 23.68 10.89 17.42
C GLY A 1136 23.22 10.47 18.83
N GLN A 1137 21.91 10.34 19.06
CA GLN A 1137 21.35 10.14 20.41
C GLN A 1137 21.25 8.67 20.82
N ASP A 1138 21.12 7.76 19.86
CA ASP A 1138 21.23 6.32 20.09
C ASP A 1138 22.72 5.95 20.16
N LEU A 1139 23.21 5.66 21.36
CA LEU A 1139 24.60 5.30 21.63
C LEU A 1139 24.84 3.79 21.70
N GLN A 1140 23.78 2.97 21.58
CA GLN A 1140 23.88 1.52 21.66
C GLN A 1140 23.93 0.89 20.28
N THR A 1141 22.92 1.17 19.47
CA THR A 1141 22.75 0.55 18.15
C THR A 1141 23.09 1.51 17.01
N PHE A 1142 22.90 2.82 17.22
CA PHE A 1142 23.05 3.86 16.21
C PHE A 1142 22.05 3.72 15.04
N ASP A 1143 20.97 2.97 15.21
CA ASP A 1143 20.00 2.64 14.14
C ASP A 1143 18.67 3.40 14.30
N THR A 1144 18.50 4.13 15.41
CA THR A 1144 17.19 4.73 15.77
C THR A 1144 17.24 6.25 15.96
N ASP A 1145 18.31 6.90 15.57
CA ASP A 1145 18.55 8.33 15.80
C ASP A 1145 18.89 9.07 14.51
N SER A 1146 18.58 10.37 14.47
CA SER A 1146 18.84 11.14 13.25
C SER A 1146 20.33 11.31 12.93
N LYS A 1147 20.70 11.13 11.65
CA LYS A 1147 22.04 11.37 11.11
C LYS A 1147 22.18 12.70 10.37
N ALA A 1148 21.07 13.38 10.11
CA ALA A 1148 21.06 14.58 9.29
C ALA A 1148 21.72 15.77 10.01
N ILE A 1149 22.61 16.45 9.30
CA ILE A 1149 23.27 17.67 9.75
C ILE A 1149 22.93 18.85 8.84
N LEU A 1150 23.13 20.07 9.33
CA LEU A 1150 23.11 21.28 8.48
C LEU A 1150 24.53 21.68 8.08
N PRO A 1151 24.76 22.07 6.80
CA PRO A 1151 26.01 22.72 6.39
C PRO A 1151 26.38 23.92 7.26
N GLN A 1152 25.37 24.68 7.72
CA GLN A 1152 25.50 25.78 8.66
C GLN A 1152 24.61 25.53 9.89
N PRO A 1153 25.14 24.91 10.96
CA PRO A 1153 24.36 24.49 12.14
C PRO A 1153 23.66 25.63 12.88
N THR A 1154 24.16 26.86 12.76
CA THR A 1154 23.60 28.04 13.44
C THR A 1154 22.59 28.82 12.60
N SER A 1155 22.45 28.47 11.32
CA SER A 1155 21.49 29.08 10.38
C SER A 1155 20.20 28.24 10.33
N PRO A 1156 19.03 28.87 10.11
CA PRO A 1156 17.78 28.11 9.91
C PRO A 1156 17.84 27.28 8.62
N ILE A 1157 16.94 26.30 8.50
CA ILE A 1157 16.73 25.56 7.26
C ILE A 1157 16.20 26.53 6.20
N GLY A 1158 16.76 26.50 5.00
CA GLY A 1158 16.36 27.41 3.93
C GLY A 1158 17.37 27.44 2.78
N THR A 1159 17.26 28.43 1.90
CA THR A 1159 17.98 28.49 0.63
C THR A 1159 19.51 28.34 0.82
N GLY A 1160 20.05 27.18 0.47
CA GLY A 1160 21.47 26.85 0.59
C GLY A 1160 21.91 26.25 1.93
N ASN A 1161 21.00 26.01 2.87
CA ASN A 1161 21.25 25.35 4.16
C ASN A 1161 20.15 24.32 4.44
N TYR A 1162 20.26 23.16 3.80
CA TYR A 1162 19.29 22.06 3.88
C TYR A 1162 19.86 20.89 4.67
N PRO A 1163 19.01 20.07 5.33
CA PRO A 1163 19.42 18.81 5.93
C PRO A 1163 20.17 17.93 4.94
N GLN A 1164 21.29 17.39 5.37
CA GLN A 1164 22.07 16.44 4.58
C GLN A 1164 22.72 15.36 5.45
N ILE A 1165 22.96 14.20 4.85
CA ILE A 1165 23.71 13.09 5.45
C ILE A 1165 24.91 12.79 4.55
N LEU A 1166 26.09 12.67 5.16
CA LEU A 1166 27.30 12.21 4.46
C LEU A 1166 27.36 10.68 4.55
N VAL A 1167 27.27 10.01 3.42
CA VAL A 1167 27.26 8.56 3.32
C VAL A 1167 28.67 8.09 3.01
N SER A 1168 29.24 7.26 3.90
CA SER A 1168 30.55 6.63 3.68
C SER A 1168 30.52 5.63 2.52
N ALA A 1169 31.67 5.08 2.14
CA ALA A 1169 31.71 4.04 1.13
C ALA A 1169 31.32 2.69 1.72
N HIS A 1170 30.42 1.97 1.05
CA HIS A 1170 29.93 0.64 1.45
C HIS A 1170 30.55 -0.48 0.61
N THR A 1171 30.68 -1.68 1.16
CA THR A 1171 31.01 -2.89 0.39
C THR A 1171 29.75 -3.55 -0.16
N PRO A 1172 29.83 -4.37 -1.23
CA PRO A 1172 28.66 -5.10 -1.73
C PRO A 1172 27.84 -5.80 -0.63
N GLY A 1173 26.51 -5.72 -0.70
CA GLY A 1173 25.59 -6.29 0.29
C GLY A 1173 25.59 -5.61 1.66
N GLN A 1174 26.39 -4.56 1.87
CA GLN A 1174 26.35 -3.77 3.10
C GLN A 1174 25.19 -2.76 3.01
N ASN A 1175 23.96 -3.25 3.05
CA ASN A 1175 22.78 -2.39 3.16
C ASN A 1175 22.86 -1.61 4.48
N ASP A 1176 22.43 -0.35 4.46
CA ASP A 1176 22.58 0.56 5.60
C ASP A 1176 21.31 1.39 5.80
N GLU A 1177 20.54 0.94 6.79
CA GLU A 1177 19.25 1.49 7.18
C GLU A 1177 19.35 2.42 8.39
N ALA A 1178 20.50 3.04 8.60
CA ALA A 1178 20.70 3.99 9.69
C ALA A 1178 20.54 5.45 9.26
N PHE A 1179 20.17 5.74 8.00
CA PHE A 1179 20.18 7.11 7.46
C PHE A 1179 18.89 7.88 7.75
N ASP A 1180 18.66 8.16 9.03
CA ASP A 1180 17.44 8.83 9.49
C ASP A 1180 17.49 10.35 9.51
N ILE A 1181 16.36 10.98 9.17
CA ILE A 1181 16.17 12.43 9.23
C ILE A 1181 15.00 12.76 10.16
N GLY A 1182 15.32 13.12 11.40
CA GLY A 1182 14.34 13.56 12.39
C GLY A 1182 14.15 15.08 12.36
N LEU A 1183 12.90 15.51 12.36
CA LEU A 1183 12.51 16.93 12.32
C LEU A 1183 11.62 17.30 13.51
N THR A 1184 11.74 18.51 14.01
CA THR A 1184 10.88 19.09 15.05
C THR A 1184 10.04 20.25 14.48
N SER A 1185 8.85 20.47 15.04
CA SER A 1185 8.01 21.67 14.84
C SER A 1185 7.67 22.02 13.37
N ILE A 1186 6.50 21.59 12.90
CA ILE A 1186 5.87 22.04 11.64
C ILE A 1186 4.76 23.07 11.95
N ILE A 1187 4.67 24.19 11.21
CA ILE A 1187 3.61 25.20 11.44
C ILE A 1187 2.29 24.67 10.83
N GLY A 1188 1.24 24.62 11.67
CA GLY A 1188 -0.03 23.95 11.37
C GLY A 1188 -0.80 24.41 10.13
N ASN A 1189 -1.71 23.52 9.73
CA ASN A 1189 -2.65 23.53 8.59
C ASN A 1189 -2.14 22.84 7.31
N ALA A 1190 -2.04 21.52 7.34
CA ALA A 1190 -2.42 20.70 6.19
C ALA A 1190 -2.91 19.35 6.72
N HIS A 1191 -4.02 18.88 6.15
CA HIS A 1191 -4.67 17.60 6.38
C HIS A 1191 -3.66 16.46 6.59
N VAL A 1192 -3.84 15.72 7.68
CA VAL A 1192 -3.40 14.32 7.83
C VAL A 1192 -4.66 13.52 8.13
#